data_AF-A0A449AVF2-F1
#
_entry.id   AF-A0A449AVF2-F1
#
_cell.length_a   1.000
_cell.length_b   1.000
_cell.length_c   1.000
_cell.angle_alpha   90.00
_cell.angle_beta   90.00
_cell.angle_gamma   90.00
#
_symmetry.space_group_name_H-M   'P 1'
#
loop_
_entity.id
_entity.type
_entity.pdbx_description
1 polymer ?
#
loop_
_entity_poly.entity_id
_entity_poly.type
_entity_poly.pdbx_seq_one_letter_code
_entity_poly.pdbx_strand_id
1 'polypeptide(L)'
;MKRKWLLLSSVLTTTLPLTAVAAACSQETTKQKKRENVSADVLVTKVEYLSGNDANLSNFARQGVYKWITNATYNLKDFRWDRSWLYGGKEQYLEDGTTATLISFKAIGKAMYDEVVDVNDEGVETKSIKILNPSGEAMVLEQADAIVITTNDGVEHVYDSDEAELLPAPDVDGKYYSETVVTLLSNNPKSVNSLQFQDDLKNAKKVSFRVRKGAKWVDKNGNETEYNVSAYDYWAGLVRTLLFTGQYRLAHGGKEEIDEAMKGLLYEPGKLLDSKTSYGNSYLFDLYNVNFANLLEKDSAVSTDSEGNTYFNIEKKNLSETALFDEILKNIYANYEFTPMPYEYVSQNQDTPVIETLKPLSGDNAFDKEAYKAQIVNAEGLAKELGFYWYGTTIDNTLFSGKYYGTPYNGNTLIEEIRLNTHYSNKEFLKDKQNVLVFQEQYQSSGVDQDAFIQTAYNTYLSGDNATIGYSSLPKNLKDNVDQNKEKFGISYVKALNTDVYSKLKINTMVPTVPGGNNAGKYTFDDLASQLLYGHTINDVYGATDVVEKYSTGISIEFRTILQAAINWEPVANDLTPNRPSSPWLSPLAQDARIKDDYNDDSLAENNLRANAEAVNTLFVVDSETGAKVNLGSKIGTEISQSENSSLDKNEDDKYKSSAFDLLSKRMTALLDRLYAQTSTPETTKVNIPYFFRYINPTPPILMTFEKLAKTMNTLDQKGRLNISFTYSQNADGWRAHWGSGGFEDLTAWGYDYKTIGSGLDGITTQSKLVNLFAQLSTDSNLASRFGKAFPRLVEAAKAFKAYVEKIESEGALISIPFADWAALNPTLLADFSHALGSYKLNDAKDDYVELTEEEQARGRHLTISDITSKFWLNYNNSSAVTKKSLLELANELVVYFGFTFDHAMTIGKTNFSPTISNPSYIRPQTNQNFLDFGWIKLGEEKLS
;
A
#
# COMPACT_ATOMS: atom_id res chain seq x y z
N MET A 1 45.15 -52.48 31.40
CA MET A 1 44.64 -53.77 31.91
C MET A 1 43.18 -53.83 31.47
N LYS A 2 42.65 -54.63 30.54
CA LYS A 2 43.03 -55.70 29.60
C LYS A 2 42.10 -55.47 28.37
N ARG A 3 42.37 -55.78 27.11
CA ARG A 3 43.52 -56.32 26.36
C ARG A 3 43.11 -56.29 24.87
N LYS A 4 44.03 -55.84 24.01
CA LYS A 4 44.49 -56.46 22.72
C LYS A 4 43.53 -56.40 21.51
N TRP A 5 43.95 -56.28 20.24
CA TRP A 5 45.25 -56.30 19.50
C TRP A 5 44.95 -55.79 18.06
N LEU A 6 45.81 -55.03 17.34
CA LEU A 6 46.95 -55.48 16.49
C LEU A 6 46.56 -56.66 15.57
N LEU A 7 46.69 -56.69 14.25
CA LEU A 7 47.73 -56.25 13.31
C LEU A 7 47.28 -56.65 11.88
N LEU A 8 47.79 -55.92 10.87
CA LEU A 8 48.34 -56.36 9.56
C LEU A 8 47.65 -57.55 8.83
N SER A 9 47.39 -57.52 7.52
CA SER A 9 48.31 -57.21 6.42
C SER A 9 47.62 -57.32 5.05
N SER A 10 47.99 -56.43 4.12
CA SER A 10 48.23 -56.57 2.66
C SER A 10 47.68 -57.81 1.92
N VAL A 11 47.09 -57.72 0.73
CA VAL A 11 47.74 -57.54 -0.60
C VAL A 11 46.59 -57.30 -1.62
N LEU A 12 46.52 -56.15 -2.31
CA LEU A 12 46.94 -55.92 -3.72
C LEU A 12 46.23 -56.82 -4.75
N THR A 13 45.27 -56.28 -5.53
CA THR A 13 45.44 -55.94 -6.97
C THR A 13 44.13 -55.51 -7.66
N THR A 14 44.23 -54.35 -8.33
CA THR A 14 43.67 -53.98 -9.66
C THR A 14 42.16 -53.75 -9.88
N THR A 15 41.82 -52.44 -9.85
CA THR A 15 41.16 -51.61 -10.89
C THR A 15 39.70 -51.84 -11.33
N LEU A 16 38.95 -50.71 -11.29
CA LEU A 16 37.69 -50.30 -11.94
C LEU A 16 36.38 -50.63 -11.19
N PRO A 17 35.30 -49.83 -11.36
CA PRO A 17 35.13 -48.38 -11.31
C PRO A 17 34.33 -47.95 -10.05
N LEU A 18 34.35 -46.66 -9.66
CA LEU A 18 33.58 -46.14 -8.52
C LEU A 18 32.07 -46.22 -8.81
N THR A 19 31.42 -47.29 -8.36
CA THR A 19 29.98 -47.33 -8.05
C THR A 19 29.81 -46.93 -6.59
N ALA A 20 29.25 -45.74 -6.35
CA ALA A 20 28.83 -45.30 -5.02
C ALA A 20 27.60 -46.10 -4.60
N VAL A 21 27.77 -47.03 -3.65
CA VAL A 21 26.66 -47.70 -2.95
C VAL A 21 26.49 -47.02 -1.59
N ALA A 22 25.41 -46.26 -1.51
CA ALA A 22 24.52 -46.07 -0.37
C ALA A 22 25.13 -46.26 1.03
N ALA A 23 25.53 -45.14 1.65
CA ALA A 23 25.48 -45.02 3.09
C ALA A 23 24.01 -44.78 3.49
N ALA A 24 23.43 -45.76 4.17
CA ALA A 24 22.15 -45.64 4.85
C ALA A 24 22.27 -44.64 6.01
N CYS A 25 22.13 -43.35 5.70
CA CYS A 25 21.70 -42.37 6.68
C CYS A 25 20.20 -42.56 6.86
N SER A 26 19.78 -42.85 8.10
CA SER A 26 18.38 -42.74 8.50
C SER A 26 17.95 -41.28 8.38
N GLN A 27 17.47 -40.91 7.20
CA GLN A 27 16.54 -39.79 7.09
C GLN A 27 15.27 -40.24 7.82
N GLU A 28 15.08 -39.76 9.05
CA GLU A 28 13.73 -39.45 9.49
C GLU A 28 13.22 -38.36 8.54
N THR A 29 12.71 -38.79 7.38
CA THR A 29 11.72 -38.00 6.67
C THR A 29 10.56 -37.89 7.64
N THR A 30 10.45 -36.76 8.31
CA THR A 30 9.18 -36.29 8.85
C THR A 30 8.24 -36.30 7.65
N LYS A 31 7.49 -37.40 7.50
CA LYS A 31 6.37 -37.46 6.58
C LYS A 31 5.41 -36.39 7.09
N GLN A 32 5.53 -35.16 6.57
CA GLN A 32 4.43 -34.24 6.57
C GLN A 32 3.28 -35.03 5.94
N LYS A 33 2.34 -35.47 6.78
CA LYS A 33 1.07 -35.99 6.30
C LYS A 33 0.55 -34.92 5.35
N LYS A 34 0.49 -35.25 4.05
CA LYS A 34 -0.12 -34.40 3.04
C LYS A 34 -1.54 -34.13 3.54
N ARG A 35 -1.78 -32.93 4.06
CA ARG A 35 -3.11 -32.55 4.58
C ARG A 35 -4.04 -32.57 3.36
N GLU A 36 -5.11 -33.36 3.44
CA GLU A 36 -6.06 -33.49 2.33
C GLU A 36 -6.98 -32.26 2.31
N ASN A 37 -7.12 -31.62 1.15
CA ASN A 37 -8.08 -30.54 0.95
C ASN A 37 -9.51 -31.08 1.11
N VAL A 38 -10.43 -30.20 1.51
CA VAL A 38 -11.86 -30.50 1.67
C VAL A 38 -12.69 -29.76 0.63
N SER A 39 -13.98 -30.10 0.47
CA SER A 39 -14.87 -29.38 -0.45
C SER A 39 -15.10 -27.94 0.01
N ALA A 40 -15.04 -27.00 -0.93
CA ALA A 40 -15.40 -25.60 -0.72
C ALA A 40 -16.90 -25.39 -0.39
N ASP A 41 -17.77 -26.39 -0.62
CA ASP A 41 -19.19 -26.33 -0.25
C ASP A 41 -19.41 -26.08 1.24
N VAL A 42 -18.45 -26.45 2.09
CA VAL A 42 -18.48 -26.21 3.55
C VAL A 42 -18.46 -24.71 3.89
N LEU A 43 -17.98 -23.86 2.97
CA LEU A 43 -17.98 -22.41 3.13
C LEU A 43 -19.33 -21.77 2.84
N VAL A 44 -20.21 -22.47 2.11
CA VAL A 44 -21.54 -21.95 1.76
C VAL A 44 -22.37 -21.86 3.04
N THR A 45 -22.43 -20.66 3.59
CA THR A 45 -23.12 -20.38 4.84
C THR A 45 -24.59 -20.14 4.54
N LYS A 46 -25.48 -20.97 5.07
CA LYS A 46 -26.91 -20.66 5.08
C LYS A 46 -27.21 -19.70 6.21
N VAL A 47 -27.76 -18.54 5.87
CA VAL A 47 -28.17 -17.51 6.81
C VAL A 47 -29.66 -17.34 6.67
N GLU A 48 -30.43 -17.60 7.73
CA GLU A 48 -31.88 -17.39 7.72
C GLU A 48 -32.20 -15.92 8.05
N TYR A 49 -33.22 -15.36 7.41
CA TYR A 49 -33.78 -14.09 7.88
C TYR A 49 -34.27 -14.20 9.33
N LEU A 50 -34.03 -13.14 10.09
CA LEU A 50 -34.46 -13.04 11.47
C LEU A 50 -35.99 -13.03 11.56
N SER A 51 -36.51 -13.58 12.65
CA SER A 51 -37.95 -13.73 12.92
C SER A 51 -38.29 -13.24 14.34
N GLY A 52 -39.58 -13.12 14.66
CA GLY A 52 -40.04 -12.63 15.97
C GLY A 52 -39.69 -11.16 16.20
N ASN A 53 -39.22 -10.83 17.42
CA ASN A 53 -38.92 -9.45 17.83
C ASN A 53 -37.78 -8.79 17.04
N ASP A 54 -36.96 -9.58 16.35
CA ASP A 54 -35.82 -9.11 15.58
C ASP A 54 -36.09 -9.09 14.06
N ALA A 55 -37.33 -9.38 13.63
CA ALA A 55 -37.69 -9.44 12.21
C ALA A 55 -37.44 -8.13 11.45
N ASN A 56 -37.46 -6.98 12.15
CA ASN A 56 -37.15 -5.68 11.55
C ASN A 56 -35.72 -5.62 11.00
N LEU A 57 -34.76 -6.29 11.63
CA LEU A 57 -33.38 -6.34 11.13
C LEU A 57 -33.29 -6.89 9.70
N SER A 58 -34.23 -7.73 9.26
CA SER A 58 -34.23 -8.28 7.90
C SER A 58 -35.01 -7.45 6.87
N ASN A 59 -35.52 -6.26 7.21
CA ASN A 59 -36.44 -5.50 6.37
C ASN A 59 -35.88 -5.19 4.96
N PHE A 60 -34.71 -4.56 4.88
CA PHE A 60 -34.10 -4.21 3.58
C PHE A 60 -33.50 -5.43 2.88
N ALA A 61 -32.95 -6.39 3.64
CA ALA A 61 -32.41 -7.62 3.08
C ALA A 61 -33.50 -8.40 2.30
N ARG A 62 -34.72 -8.50 2.84
CA ARG A 62 -35.87 -9.12 2.15
C ARG A 62 -36.29 -8.38 0.88
N GLN A 63 -35.99 -7.10 0.77
CA GLN A 63 -36.24 -6.28 -0.43
C GLN A 63 -35.08 -6.35 -1.43
N GLY A 64 -34.01 -7.07 -1.11
CA GLY A 64 -32.79 -7.15 -1.91
C GLY A 64 -31.95 -5.88 -1.90
N VAL A 65 -32.06 -5.05 -0.85
CA VAL A 65 -31.34 -3.79 -0.72
C VAL A 65 -30.24 -3.92 0.33
N TYR A 66 -29.01 -3.53 0.01
CA TYR A 66 -27.94 -3.34 0.98
C TYR A 66 -27.66 -1.84 1.12
N LYS A 67 -27.91 -1.27 2.30
CA LYS A 67 -27.82 0.17 2.54
C LYS A 67 -26.84 0.50 3.65
N TRP A 68 -26.05 1.56 3.48
CA TRP A 68 -25.32 2.19 4.56
C TRP A 68 -25.56 3.70 4.60
N ILE A 69 -25.22 4.32 5.72
CA ILE A 69 -25.39 5.77 5.93
C ILE A 69 -24.04 6.41 6.25
N THR A 70 -23.84 7.63 5.73
CA THR A 70 -22.59 8.38 5.88
C THR A 70 -22.88 9.75 6.50
N ASN A 71 -22.06 10.20 7.46
CA ASN A 71 -22.17 11.53 8.08
C ASN A 71 -21.47 12.60 7.23
N ALA A 72 -21.87 12.72 5.98
CA ALA A 72 -21.35 13.70 5.06
C ALA A 72 -22.47 14.21 4.15
N THR A 73 -22.33 15.43 3.67
CA THR A 73 -23.13 15.92 2.55
C THR A 73 -22.64 15.29 1.26
N TYR A 74 -23.56 14.92 0.37
CA TYR A 74 -23.18 14.46 -0.97
C TYR A 74 -22.34 15.52 -1.68
N ASN A 75 -21.17 15.13 -2.18
CA ASN A 75 -20.38 15.98 -3.07
C ASN A 75 -20.51 15.47 -4.49
N LEU A 76 -21.00 16.33 -5.37
CA LEU A 76 -21.16 16.03 -6.79
C LEU A 76 -19.79 16.05 -7.47
N LYS A 77 -19.42 14.96 -8.14
CA LYS A 77 -18.10 14.81 -8.77
C LYS A 77 -18.23 14.55 -10.27
N ASP A 78 -17.44 15.24 -11.07
CA ASP A 78 -17.24 14.90 -12.47
C ASP A 78 -16.60 13.51 -12.59
N PHE A 79 -16.91 12.78 -13.67
CA PHE A 79 -16.38 11.44 -13.92
C PHE A 79 -16.62 10.41 -12.82
N ARG A 80 -17.62 10.63 -11.94
CA ARG A 80 -17.95 9.73 -10.82
C ARG A 80 -18.03 8.25 -11.25
N TRP A 81 -18.68 8.01 -12.39
CA TRP A 81 -19.04 6.68 -12.90
C TRP A 81 -18.10 6.13 -13.97
N ASP A 82 -17.21 6.94 -14.53
CA ASP A 82 -16.23 6.53 -15.53
C ASP A 82 -14.83 6.58 -14.94
N ARG A 83 -14.25 5.39 -14.75
CA ARG A 83 -12.95 5.20 -14.12
C ARG A 83 -11.83 4.84 -15.10
N SER A 84 -12.13 4.80 -16.40
CA SER A 84 -11.18 4.39 -17.44
C SER A 84 -10.10 5.43 -17.78
N TRP A 85 -10.10 6.59 -17.14
CA TRP A 85 -9.00 7.56 -17.21
C TRP A 85 -8.15 7.62 -15.93
N LEU A 86 -8.56 6.90 -14.87
CA LEU A 86 -7.86 6.83 -13.60
C LEU A 86 -6.83 5.69 -13.59
N TYR A 87 -5.99 5.71 -12.56
CA TYR A 87 -5.06 4.63 -12.23
C TYR A 87 -5.04 4.40 -10.72
N GLY A 88 -4.44 3.28 -10.31
CA GLY A 88 -4.33 2.89 -8.90
C GLY A 88 -5.47 1.98 -8.45
N GLY A 89 -5.38 1.51 -7.21
CA GLY A 89 -6.29 0.50 -6.66
C GLY A 89 -7.71 1.02 -6.44
N LYS A 90 -8.68 0.13 -6.58
CA LYS A 90 -10.09 0.31 -6.16
C LYS A 90 -10.20 0.46 -4.65
N GLU A 91 -11.16 1.26 -4.18
CA GLU A 91 -11.27 1.67 -2.77
C GLU A 91 -12.63 1.32 -2.13
N GLN A 92 -13.41 0.42 -2.73
CA GLN A 92 -14.77 0.03 -2.28
C GLN A 92 -15.82 1.15 -2.41
N TYR A 93 -15.69 2.00 -3.42
CA TYR A 93 -16.75 2.95 -3.74
C TYR A 93 -17.88 2.29 -4.53
N LEU A 94 -19.08 2.88 -4.51
CA LEU A 94 -20.23 2.38 -5.27
C LEU A 94 -19.90 2.16 -6.76
N GLU A 95 -19.17 3.10 -7.36
CA GLU A 95 -18.70 3.03 -8.75
C GLU A 95 -17.79 1.82 -9.05
N ASP A 96 -17.11 1.23 -8.06
CA ASP A 96 -16.27 0.05 -8.31
C ASP A 96 -17.14 -1.14 -8.75
N GLY A 97 -18.37 -1.22 -8.24
CA GLY A 97 -19.36 -2.23 -8.60
C GLY A 97 -19.93 -2.06 -10.02
N THR A 98 -19.67 -0.92 -10.69
CA THR A 98 -20.11 -0.68 -12.06
C THR A 98 -19.03 -0.98 -13.10
N THR A 99 -17.79 -1.23 -12.66
CA THR A 99 -16.66 -1.57 -13.54
C THR A 99 -16.76 -3.00 -14.07
N ALA A 100 -16.31 -3.22 -15.31
CA ALA A 100 -16.38 -4.53 -15.98
C ALA A 100 -14.97 -5.10 -16.21
N THR A 101 -14.43 -5.80 -15.23
CA THR A 101 -13.08 -6.38 -15.34
C THR A 101 -13.07 -7.63 -16.21
N LEU A 102 -11.91 -7.97 -16.79
CA LEU A 102 -11.71 -9.23 -17.52
C LEU A 102 -11.86 -10.43 -16.58
N ILE A 103 -11.27 -10.31 -15.39
CA ILE A 103 -11.30 -11.29 -14.31
C ILE A 103 -11.65 -10.60 -13.00
N SER A 104 -12.10 -11.35 -12.00
CA SER A 104 -12.26 -10.88 -10.62
C SER A 104 -11.87 -11.96 -9.63
N PHE A 105 -11.92 -11.65 -8.34
CA PHE A 105 -11.85 -12.63 -7.27
C PHE A 105 -13.21 -12.75 -6.59
N LYS A 106 -13.83 -13.93 -6.72
CA LYS A 106 -15.08 -14.28 -6.05
C LYS A 106 -14.80 -14.65 -4.61
N ALA A 107 -15.38 -13.87 -3.70
CA ALA A 107 -15.35 -14.17 -2.27
C ALA A 107 -16.58 -15.01 -1.88
N ILE A 108 -16.37 -16.07 -1.09
CA ILE A 108 -17.36 -17.10 -0.76
C ILE A 108 -17.45 -17.28 0.76
N GLY A 109 -18.69 -17.36 1.26
CA GLY A 109 -18.96 -17.65 2.67
C GLY A 109 -18.60 -16.51 3.61
N LYS A 110 -18.78 -16.72 4.92
CA LYS A 110 -18.34 -15.76 5.95
C LYS A 110 -17.34 -16.43 6.89
N ALA A 111 -16.29 -15.70 7.26
CA ALA A 111 -15.37 -16.17 8.28
C ALA A 111 -16.09 -16.37 9.62
N MET A 112 -15.80 -17.47 10.30
CA MET A 112 -16.33 -17.83 11.61
C MET A 112 -15.21 -17.99 12.62
N TYR A 113 -15.47 -17.61 13.86
CA TYR A 113 -14.47 -17.45 14.90
C TYR A 113 -14.83 -18.22 16.16
N ASP A 114 -13.81 -18.69 16.87
CA ASP A 114 -13.89 -19.30 18.18
C ASP A 114 -13.14 -18.41 19.18
N GLU A 115 -13.73 -18.17 20.35
CA GLU A 115 -13.08 -17.40 21.43
C GLU A 115 -12.51 -18.40 22.43
N VAL A 116 -11.19 -18.55 22.42
CA VAL A 116 -10.47 -19.49 23.28
C VAL A 116 -9.94 -18.72 24.49
N VAL A 117 -10.14 -19.27 25.68
CA VAL A 117 -9.57 -18.72 26.91
C VAL A 117 -8.30 -19.50 27.23
N ASP A 118 -7.17 -18.81 27.12
CA ASP A 118 -5.85 -19.32 27.48
C ASP A 118 -5.48 -18.78 28.87
N VAL A 119 -4.97 -19.64 29.76
CA VAL A 119 -4.50 -19.21 31.09
C VAL A 119 -2.97 -19.25 31.06
N ASN A 120 -2.31 -18.11 31.29
CA ASN A 120 -0.86 -18.07 31.33
C ASN A 120 -0.30 -18.73 32.61
N ASP A 121 1.02 -18.92 32.68
CA ASP A 121 1.69 -19.54 33.84
C ASP A 121 1.48 -18.77 35.17
N GLU A 122 1.01 -17.53 35.10
CA GLU A 122 0.69 -16.66 36.25
C GLU A 122 -0.78 -16.74 36.67
N GLY A 123 -1.59 -17.59 36.01
CA GLY A 123 -3.02 -17.75 36.28
C GLY A 123 -3.91 -16.67 35.69
N VAL A 124 -3.39 -15.82 34.80
CA VAL A 124 -4.13 -14.76 34.13
C VAL A 124 -4.83 -15.34 32.89
N GLU A 125 -6.16 -15.20 32.84
CA GLU A 125 -6.95 -15.53 31.67
C GLU A 125 -6.75 -14.50 30.56
N THR A 126 -6.31 -14.97 29.40
CA THR A 126 -6.23 -14.22 28.14
C THR A 126 -7.16 -14.83 27.13
N LYS A 127 -8.05 -14.03 26.55
CA LYS A 127 -8.94 -14.45 25.47
C LYS A 127 -8.24 -14.28 24.13
N SER A 128 -8.17 -15.34 23.34
CA SER A 128 -7.67 -15.33 21.97
C SER A 128 -8.80 -15.66 20.99
N ILE A 129 -8.79 -14.99 19.84
CA ILE A 129 -9.73 -15.29 18.75
C ILE A 129 -9.02 -16.24 17.77
N LYS A 130 -9.65 -17.36 17.47
CA LYS A 130 -9.17 -18.36 16.51
C LYS A 130 -10.14 -18.45 15.34
N ILE A 131 -9.62 -18.71 14.14
CA ILE A 131 -10.42 -18.78 12.91
C ILE A 131 -10.89 -20.22 12.74
N LEU A 132 -12.19 -20.44 12.93
CA LEU A 132 -12.80 -21.77 12.79
C LEU A 132 -13.01 -22.12 11.32
N ASN A 133 -13.61 -21.20 10.55
CA ASN A 133 -13.77 -21.30 9.11
C ASN A 133 -13.36 -19.96 8.47
N PRO A 134 -12.59 -19.97 7.37
CA PRO A 134 -12.26 -18.76 6.63
C PRO A 134 -13.38 -18.39 5.64
N SER A 135 -13.30 -17.22 5.02
CA SER A 135 -13.92 -16.99 3.71
C SER A 135 -13.04 -17.63 2.62
N GLY A 136 -13.66 -18.11 1.55
CA GLY A 136 -12.94 -18.60 0.37
C GLY A 136 -12.80 -17.51 -0.67
N GLU A 137 -11.70 -17.50 -1.42
CA GLU A 137 -11.50 -16.59 -2.55
C GLU A 137 -11.02 -17.37 -3.77
N ALA A 138 -11.62 -17.14 -4.94
CA ALA A 138 -11.25 -17.82 -6.19
C ALA A 138 -11.22 -16.82 -7.35
N MET A 139 -10.30 -16.97 -8.30
CA MET A 139 -10.31 -16.21 -9.55
C MET A 139 -11.50 -16.64 -10.41
N VAL A 140 -12.22 -15.67 -10.98
CA VAL A 140 -13.40 -15.88 -11.81
C VAL A 140 -13.24 -15.16 -13.15
N LEU A 141 -13.72 -15.81 -14.20
CA LEU A 141 -13.71 -15.29 -15.58
C LEU A 141 -14.97 -14.43 -15.79
N GLU A 142 -14.83 -13.12 -15.67
CA GLU A 142 -15.95 -12.17 -15.75
C GLU A 142 -16.29 -11.84 -17.22
N GLN A 143 -15.71 -10.76 -17.75
CA GLN A 143 -15.84 -10.42 -19.18
C GLN A 143 -14.88 -11.20 -20.06
N ALA A 144 -13.87 -11.87 -19.51
CA ALA A 144 -13.18 -12.94 -20.20
C ALA A 144 -13.98 -14.25 -20.13
N ASP A 145 -13.87 -15.09 -21.16
CA ASP A 145 -14.36 -16.48 -21.10
C ASP A 145 -13.21 -17.51 -21.16
N ALA A 146 -11.97 -17.06 -21.38
CA ALA A 146 -10.77 -17.86 -21.26
C ALA A 146 -9.52 -16.98 -21.07
N ILE A 147 -8.51 -17.54 -20.40
CA ILE A 147 -7.13 -17.05 -20.43
C ILE A 147 -6.29 -18.04 -21.24
N VAL A 148 -5.57 -17.54 -22.24
CA VAL A 148 -4.62 -18.33 -23.02
C VAL A 148 -3.21 -17.95 -22.61
N ILE A 149 -2.45 -18.92 -22.10
CA ILE A 149 -1.05 -18.76 -21.78
C ILE A 149 -0.22 -19.35 -22.91
N THR A 150 0.64 -18.54 -23.52
CA THR A 150 1.70 -19.04 -24.40
C THR A 150 3.00 -19.12 -23.61
N THR A 151 3.56 -20.31 -23.46
CA THR A 151 4.81 -20.55 -22.73
C THR A 151 6.04 -20.17 -23.57
N ASN A 152 7.22 -20.09 -22.93
CA ASN A 152 8.48 -19.71 -23.58
C ASN A 152 8.85 -20.61 -24.78
N ASP A 153 8.45 -21.88 -24.77
CA ASP A 153 8.63 -22.84 -25.87
C ASP A 153 7.58 -22.71 -26.99
N GLY A 154 6.59 -21.84 -26.81
CA GLY A 154 5.55 -21.56 -27.79
C GLY A 154 4.30 -22.43 -27.70
N VAL A 155 4.18 -23.28 -26.67
CA VAL A 155 2.96 -24.07 -26.43
C VAL A 155 1.86 -23.16 -25.89
N GLU A 156 0.62 -23.35 -26.36
CA GLU A 156 -0.55 -22.62 -25.88
C GLU A 156 -1.38 -23.49 -24.94
N HIS A 157 -1.71 -22.93 -23.78
CA HIS A 157 -2.55 -23.53 -22.76
C HIS A 157 -3.80 -22.67 -22.59
N VAL A 158 -4.97 -23.27 -22.80
CA VAL A 158 -6.27 -22.57 -22.72
C VAL A 158 -6.97 -22.93 -21.41
N TYR A 159 -7.24 -21.91 -20.59
CA TYR A 159 -7.97 -22.02 -19.34
C TYR A 159 -9.33 -21.34 -19.49
N ASP A 160 -10.36 -22.14 -19.76
CA ASP A 160 -11.74 -21.74 -20.06
C ASP A 160 -12.71 -22.09 -18.91
N SER A 161 -12.17 -22.35 -17.72
CA SER A 161 -12.92 -22.68 -16.51
C SER A 161 -12.41 -21.85 -15.32
N ASP A 162 -13.31 -21.55 -14.39
CA ASP A 162 -13.04 -20.90 -13.11
C ASP A 162 -13.49 -21.75 -11.91
N GLU A 163 -13.63 -23.06 -12.10
CA GLU A 163 -13.90 -24.01 -11.01
C GLU A 163 -12.87 -23.83 -9.88
N ALA A 164 -13.29 -23.97 -8.63
CA ALA A 164 -12.46 -23.77 -7.44
C ALA A 164 -13.03 -24.53 -6.22
N GLU A 165 -13.21 -25.84 -6.38
CA GLU A 165 -13.94 -26.70 -5.46
C GLU A 165 -13.15 -27.13 -4.20
N LEU A 166 -11.86 -26.80 -4.12
CA LEU A 166 -10.97 -27.24 -3.05
C LEU A 166 -10.68 -26.14 -2.04
N LEU A 167 -11.10 -26.36 -0.81
CA LEU A 167 -10.73 -25.59 0.37
C LEU A 167 -9.47 -26.22 1.01
N PRO A 168 -8.39 -25.44 1.25
CA PRO A 168 -7.24 -25.91 2.01
C PRO A 168 -7.63 -26.40 3.41
N ALA A 169 -6.94 -27.41 3.93
CA ALA A 169 -7.17 -27.89 5.29
C ALA A 169 -6.70 -26.87 6.36
N PRO A 170 -7.26 -26.89 7.58
CA PRO A 170 -6.80 -26.05 8.69
C PRO A 170 -5.30 -26.22 8.95
N ASP A 171 -4.58 -25.11 9.07
CA ASP A 171 -3.13 -25.09 9.15
C ASP A 171 -2.57 -24.92 10.58
N VAL A 172 -3.40 -24.44 11.51
CA VAL A 172 -3.09 -24.23 12.93
C VAL A 172 -3.69 -25.37 13.77
N ASP A 173 -2.83 -26.13 14.45
CA ASP A 173 -3.18 -27.27 15.30
C ASP A 173 -4.06 -28.36 14.63
N GLY A 174 -4.19 -28.32 13.29
CA GLY A 174 -5.09 -29.16 12.51
C GLY A 174 -6.58 -28.89 12.74
N LYS A 175 -6.94 -27.79 13.41
CA LYS A 175 -8.33 -27.41 13.72
C LYS A 175 -8.69 -26.01 13.24
N TYR A 176 -7.76 -25.06 13.33
CA TYR A 176 -7.99 -23.65 13.03
C TYR A 176 -7.22 -23.21 11.79
N TYR A 177 -7.64 -22.10 11.20
CA TYR A 177 -6.96 -21.44 10.09
C TYR A 177 -6.10 -20.28 10.61
N SER A 178 -4.96 -20.04 9.97
CA SER A 178 -4.10 -18.89 10.22
C SER A 178 -4.65 -17.62 9.56
N GLU A 179 -5.34 -17.75 8.43
CA GLU A 179 -5.89 -16.64 7.64
C GLU A 179 -7.41 -16.63 7.62
N THR A 180 -8.00 -15.42 7.60
CA THR A 180 -9.47 -15.27 7.53
C THR A 180 -10.01 -15.45 6.13
N VAL A 181 -9.13 -15.43 5.13
CA VAL A 181 -9.45 -15.66 3.73
C VAL A 181 -8.42 -16.60 3.14
N VAL A 182 -8.89 -17.67 2.52
CA VAL A 182 -8.03 -18.67 1.86
C VAL A 182 -8.35 -18.74 0.37
N THR A 183 -7.31 -18.84 -0.45
CA THR A 183 -7.48 -19.06 -1.89
C THR A 183 -7.94 -20.49 -2.13
N LEU A 184 -9.03 -20.64 -2.88
CA LEU A 184 -9.58 -21.93 -3.30
C LEU A 184 -8.83 -22.44 -4.54
N LEU A 185 -8.71 -23.76 -4.63
CA LEU A 185 -8.00 -24.44 -5.73
C LEU A 185 -8.96 -25.32 -6.52
N SER A 186 -8.52 -25.77 -7.69
CA SER A 186 -9.26 -26.75 -8.50
C SER A 186 -8.42 -27.93 -8.94
N ASN A 187 -9.06 -29.11 -9.04
CA ASN A 187 -8.49 -30.27 -9.72
C ASN A 187 -8.66 -30.21 -11.24
N ASN A 188 -9.53 -29.34 -11.76
CA ASN A 188 -9.71 -29.19 -13.20
C ASN A 188 -8.46 -28.50 -13.79
N PRO A 189 -7.67 -29.18 -14.65
CA PRO A 189 -6.44 -28.61 -15.19
C PRO A 189 -6.67 -27.43 -16.14
N LYS A 190 -7.91 -27.23 -16.62
CA LYS A 190 -8.32 -26.06 -17.41
C LYS A 190 -8.83 -24.91 -16.57
N SER A 191 -8.90 -25.06 -15.25
CA SER A 191 -9.29 -23.97 -14.36
C SER A 191 -8.16 -22.98 -14.17
N VAL A 192 -8.49 -21.68 -14.17
CA VAL A 192 -7.58 -20.60 -13.74
C VAL A 192 -7.19 -20.70 -12.26
N ASN A 193 -7.87 -21.53 -11.47
CA ASN A 193 -7.55 -21.84 -10.07
C ASN A 193 -6.77 -23.16 -9.90
N SER A 194 -6.26 -23.74 -10.99
CA SER A 194 -5.44 -24.96 -10.94
C SER A 194 -3.97 -24.66 -10.64
N LEU A 195 -3.25 -25.64 -10.08
CA LEU A 195 -1.79 -25.54 -9.92
C LEU A 195 -1.08 -25.44 -11.28
N GLN A 196 -1.61 -26.11 -12.31
CA GLN A 196 -1.07 -26.07 -13.66
C GLN A 196 -1.09 -24.64 -14.23
N PHE A 197 -2.17 -23.89 -14.02
CA PHE A 197 -2.25 -22.47 -14.41
C PHE A 197 -1.11 -21.64 -13.80
N GLN A 198 -0.85 -21.83 -12.50
CA GLN A 198 0.23 -21.10 -11.80
C GLN A 198 1.61 -21.47 -12.34
N ASP A 199 1.84 -22.73 -12.68
CA ASP A 199 3.13 -23.20 -13.19
C ASP A 199 3.36 -22.77 -14.65
N ASP A 200 2.32 -22.76 -15.48
CA ASP A 200 2.39 -22.27 -16.86
C ASP A 200 2.57 -20.74 -16.89
N LEU A 201 1.94 -20.00 -15.96
CA LEU A 201 2.09 -18.55 -15.83
C LEU A 201 3.54 -18.12 -15.53
N LYS A 202 4.26 -18.87 -14.67
CA LYS A 202 5.69 -18.62 -14.38
C LYS A 202 6.58 -18.76 -15.61
N ASN A 203 6.17 -19.60 -16.58
CA ASN A 203 6.90 -19.89 -17.81
C ASN A 203 6.32 -19.18 -19.04
N ALA A 204 5.36 -18.28 -18.84
CA ALA A 204 4.69 -17.59 -19.92
C ALA A 204 5.61 -16.58 -20.62
N LYS A 205 5.45 -16.46 -21.94
CA LYS A 205 5.91 -15.31 -22.74
C LYS A 205 4.75 -14.38 -23.14
N LYS A 206 3.51 -14.88 -23.11
CA LYS A 206 2.30 -14.13 -23.46
C LYS A 206 1.11 -14.65 -22.67
N VAL A 207 0.26 -13.74 -22.20
CA VAL A 207 -1.03 -14.00 -21.58
C VAL A 207 -2.09 -13.26 -22.39
N SER A 208 -3.09 -13.97 -22.90
CA SER A 208 -4.17 -13.42 -23.72
C SER A 208 -5.52 -13.67 -23.09
N PHE A 209 -6.32 -12.63 -22.90
CA PHE A 209 -7.68 -12.72 -22.39
C PHE A 209 -8.67 -12.74 -23.54
N ARG A 210 -9.37 -13.85 -23.74
CA ARG A 210 -10.45 -13.91 -24.74
C ARG A 210 -11.70 -13.25 -24.16
N VAL A 211 -12.09 -12.12 -24.75
CA VAL A 211 -13.28 -11.38 -24.31
C VAL A 211 -14.55 -12.09 -24.76
N ARG A 212 -15.46 -12.29 -23.81
CA ARG A 212 -16.71 -13.03 -23.97
C ARG A 212 -17.60 -12.37 -25.01
N LYS A 213 -18.03 -13.18 -25.99
CA LYS A 213 -18.96 -12.72 -27.03
C LYS A 213 -20.34 -12.37 -26.46
N GLY A 214 -20.92 -11.29 -26.98
CA GLY A 214 -22.30 -10.88 -26.67
C GLY A 214 -22.49 -10.25 -25.28
N ALA A 215 -21.42 -9.97 -24.54
CA ALA A 215 -21.49 -9.09 -23.38
C ALA A 215 -21.87 -7.67 -23.83
N LYS A 216 -22.83 -7.04 -23.15
CA LYS A 216 -23.45 -5.79 -23.57
C LYS A 216 -23.12 -4.62 -22.65
N TRP A 217 -22.99 -3.44 -23.24
CA TRP A 217 -23.06 -2.18 -22.53
C TRP A 217 -24.52 -1.78 -22.28
N VAL A 218 -24.81 -1.19 -21.13
CA VAL A 218 -26.13 -0.66 -20.73
C VAL A 218 -26.05 0.82 -20.40
N ASP A 219 -27.17 1.52 -20.53
CA ASP A 219 -27.30 2.93 -20.14
C ASP A 219 -27.53 3.12 -18.62
N LYS A 220 -27.65 4.38 -18.18
CA LYS A 220 -27.97 4.75 -16.78
C LYS A 220 -29.31 4.24 -16.26
N ASN A 221 -30.19 3.76 -17.14
CA ASN A 221 -31.48 3.18 -16.79
C ASN A 221 -31.43 1.64 -16.77
N GLY A 222 -30.30 1.03 -17.14
CA GLY A 222 -30.12 -0.41 -17.28
C GLY A 222 -30.64 -0.97 -18.60
N ASN A 223 -30.93 -0.13 -19.59
CA ASN A 223 -31.35 -0.59 -20.92
C ASN A 223 -30.14 -1.07 -21.72
N GLU A 224 -30.28 -2.22 -22.38
CA GLU A 224 -29.29 -2.74 -23.33
C GLU A 224 -29.03 -1.75 -24.48
N THR A 225 -27.76 -1.51 -24.78
CA THR A 225 -27.33 -0.74 -25.95
C THR A 225 -26.93 -1.66 -27.11
N GLU A 226 -26.70 -1.11 -28.29
CA GLU A 226 -26.22 -1.89 -29.43
C GLU A 226 -24.77 -2.39 -29.26
N TYR A 227 -23.97 -1.69 -28.44
CA TYR A 227 -22.54 -1.90 -28.26
C TYR A 227 -22.21 -3.16 -27.44
N ASN A 228 -21.27 -3.95 -27.94
CA ASN A 228 -20.74 -5.11 -27.22
C ASN A 228 -19.44 -4.76 -26.50
N VAL A 229 -19.17 -5.45 -25.39
CA VAL A 229 -17.86 -5.42 -24.75
C VAL A 229 -16.85 -6.17 -25.63
N SER A 230 -15.67 -5.60 -25.84
CA SER A 230 -14.62 -6.21 -26.67
C SER A 230 -13.21 -5.99 -26.11
N ALA A 231 -12.20 -6.69 -26.65
CA ALA A 231 -10.80 -6.47 -26.25
C ALA A 231 -10.31 -5.05 -26.54
N TYR A 232 -10.89 -4.36 -27.54
CA TYR A 232 -10.58 -2.96 -27.82
C TYR A 232 -10.95 -2.03 -26.67
N ASP A 233 -11.95 -2.39 -25.86
CA ASP A 233 -12.39 -1.55 -24.74
C ASP A 233 -11.33 -1.48 -23.63
N TYR A 234 -10.59 -2.57 -23.42
CA TYR A 234 -9.52 -2.65 -22.41
C TYR A 234 -8.24 -1.95 -22.88
N TRP A 235 -7.86 -2.10 -24.15
CA TRP A 235 -6.80 -1.29 -24.75
C TRP A 235 -7.13 0.20 -24.66
N ALA A 236 -8.36 0.58 -25.05
CA ALA A 236 -8.82 1.95 -25.04
C ALA A 236 -8.82 2.55 -23.62
N GLY A 237 -9.25 1.78 -22.61
CA GLY A 237 -9.15 2.16 -21.21
C GLY A 237 -7.70 2.45 -20.77
N LEU A 238 -6.77 1.52 -21.04
CA LEU A 238 -5.36 1.70 -20.67
C LEU A 238 -4.72 2.93 -21.32
N VAL A 239 -4.95 3.13 -22.62
CA VAL A 239 -4.41 4.30 -23.35
C VAL A 239 -5.06 5.59 -22.85
N ARG A 240 -6.35 5.55 -22.49
CA ARG A 240 -7.06 6.70 -21.93
C ARG A 240 -6.55 7.07 -20.54
N THR A 241 -6.18 6.11 -19.70
CA THR A 241 -5.42 6.38 -18.48
C THR A 241 -4.07 7.06 -18.78
N LEU A 242 -3.37 6.67 -19.85
CA LEU A 242 -2.11 7.32 -20.21
C LEU A 242 -2.31 8.78 -20.68
N LEU A 243 -3.43 9.11 -21.32
CA LEU A 243 -3.83 10.49 -21.65
C LEU A 243 -4.07 11.38 -20.40
N PHE A 244 -4.13 10.82 -19.20
CA PHE A 244 -4.04 11.61 -17.97
C PHE A 244 -2.70 12.35 -17.86
N THR A 245 -1.63 11.78 -18.42
CA THR A 245 -0.29 12.39 -18.48
C THR A 245 -0.30 13.58 -19.44
N GLY A 246 0.00 14.78 -18.93
CA GLY A 246 -0.10 16.03 -19.69
C GLY A 246 0.72 16.01 -20.98
N GLN A 247 2.01 15.66 -20.89
CA GLN A 247 2.89 15.57 -22.05
C GLN A 247 2.41 14.56 -23.09
N TYR A 248 1.97 13.37 -22.65
CA TYR A 248 1.47 12.34 -23.56
C TYR A 248 0.19 12.80 -24.26
N ARG A 249 -0.76 13.40 -23.53
CA ARG A 249 -2.01 13.94 -24.08
C ARG A 249 -1.76 14.98 -25.16
N LEU A 250 -0.92 15.97 -24.88
CA LEU A 250 -0.61 17.05 -25.82
C LEU A 250 0.11 16.52 -27.07
N ALA A 251 0.96 15.49 -26.94
CA ALA A 251 1.61 14.84 -28.07
C ALA A 251 0.65 13.98 -28.92
N HIS A 252 -0.50 13.56 -28.37
CA HIS A 252 -1.45 12.66 -29.02
C HIS A 252 -2.81 13.32 -29.29
N GLY A 253 -2.81 14.63 -29.58
CA GLY A 253 -3.95 15.36 -30.13
C GLY A 253 -4.76 16.20 -29.12
N GLY A 254 -4.33 16.26 -27.86
CA GLY A 254 -4.76 17.28 -26.92
C GLY A 254 -4.12 18.65 -27.21
N LYS A 255 -4.73 19.72 -26.71
CA LYS A 255 -4.21 21.10 -26.81
C LYS A 255 -4.51 21.85 -25.51
N GLU A 256 -3.65 22.79 -25.11
CA GLU A 256 -3.84 23.57 -23.88
C GLU A 256 -5.17 24.34 -23.90
N GLU A 257 -5.59 24.88 -25.05
CA GLU A 257 -6.86 25.59 -25.16
C GLU A 257 -8.06 24.65 -24.93
N ILE A 258 -7.95 23.38 -25.35
CA ILE A 258 -8.98 22.37 -25.13
C ILE A 258 -8.98 21.92 -23.67
N ASP A 259 -7.80 21.76 -23.05
CA ASP A 259 -7.65 21.50 -21.62
C ASP A 259 -8.36 22.60 -20.80
N GLU A 260 -8.14 23.88 -21.12
CA GLU A 260 -8.82 25.00 -20.44
C GLU A 260 -10.32 25.04 -20.72
N ALA A 261 -10.75 24.75 -21.95
CA ALA A 261 -12.17 24.66 -22.26
C ALA A 261 -12.86 23.57 -21.43
N MET A 262 -12.21 22.41 -21.32
CA MET A 262 -12.75 21.29 -20.55
C MET A 262 -12.75 21.59 -19.06
N LYS A 263 -11.70 22.20 -18.49
CA LYS A 263 -11.72 22.71 -17.10
C LYS A 263 -12.89 23.67 -16.86
N GLY A 264 -13.17 24.53 -17.83
CA GLY A 264 -14.33 25.42 -17.82
C GLY A 264 -15.67 24.68 -17.78
N LEU A 265 -15.75 23.47 -18.34
CA LEU A 265 -16.95 22.64 -18.37
C LEU A 265 -17.18 21.83 -17.09
N LEU A 266 -16.11 21.40 -16.42
CA LEU A 266 -16.16 20.56 -15.22
C LEU A 266 -16.58 21.34 -13.96
N TYR A 267 -17.37 20.71 -13.09
CA TYR A 267 -17.78 21.27 -11.80
C TYR A 267 -16.58 21.42 -10.85
N GLU A 268 -15.75 20.38 -10.74
CA GLU A 268 -14.51 20.33 -9.98
C GLU A 268 -13.40 19.65 -10.82
N PRO A 269 -12.69 20.39 -11.71
CA PRO A 269 -11.67 19.80 -12.58
C PRO A 269 -10.48 19.20 -11.81
N GLY A 270 -10.20 19.65 -10.58
CA GLY A 270 -9.09 19.13 -9.78
C GLY A 270 -7.73 19.27 -10.50
N LYS A 271 -6.93 18.19 -10.47
CA LYS A 271 -5.65 18.09 -11.22
C LYS A 271 -5.81 17.51 -12.63
N LEU A 272 -7.02 17.08 -13.01
CA LEU A 272 -7.29 16.62 -14.37
C LEU A 272 -6.96 17.77 -15.33
N LEU A 273 -6.23 17.47 -16.40
CA LEU A 273 -5.81 18.45 -17.43
C LEU A 273 -4.70 19.43 -17.01
N ASP A 274 -3.95 19.13 -15.95
CA ASP A 274 -2.65 19.77 -15.72
C ASP A 274 -1.63 19.24 -16.76
N SER A 275 -0.74 20.10 -17.26
CA SER A 275 0.33 19.67 -18.18
C SER A 275 1.44 18.91 -17.44
N LYS A 276 1.50 19.04 -16.11
CA LYS A 276 2.50 18.40 -15.22
C LYS A 276 2.03 17.10 -14.60
N THR A 277 0.78 16.67 -14.80
CA THR A 277 0.35 15.34 -14.32
C THR A 277 1.05 14.24 -15.09
N SER A 278 1.32 13.14 -14.39
CA SER A 278 1.96 11.95 -14.96
C SER A 278 1.34 10.67 -14.39
N TYR A 279 1.18 9.67 -15.24
CA TYR A 279 0.85 8.30 -14.86
C TYR A 279 2.09 7.63 -14.26
N GLY A 280 2.14 7.59 -12.92
CA GLY A 280 3.29 7.12 -12.16
C GLY A 280 3.57 5.61 -12.25
N ASN A 281 2.61 4.77 -12.65
CA ASN A 281 2.74 3.31 -12.53
C ASN A 281 3.27 2.63 -13.81
N SER A 282 3.67 3.39 -14.84
CA SER A 282 4.20 2.80 -16.09
C SER A 282 5.48 1.96 -15.87
N TYR A 283 6.28 2.28 -14.84
CA TYR A 283 7.47 1.51 -14.47
C TYR A 283 7.14 0.10 -13.97
N LEU A 284 5.95 -0.14 -13.41
CA LEU A 284 5.55 -1.46 -12.88
C LEU A 284 5.55 -2.53 -13.96
N PHE A 285 5.17 -2.16 -15.19
CA PHE A 285 5.24 -3.09 -16.31
C PHE A 285 6.68 -3.53 -16.59
N ASP A 286 7.65 -2.62 -16.51
CA ASP A 286 9.06 -2.97 -16.68
C ASP A 286 9.60 -3.78 -15.50
N LEU A 287 9.19 -3.44 -14.27
CA LEU A 287 9.50 -4.21 -13.06
C LEU A 287 9.01 -5.66 -13.17
N TYR A 288 7.84 -5.88 -13.77
CA TYR A 288 7.25 -7.20 -13.98
C TYR A 288 7.67 -7.86 -15.31
N ASN A 289 8.60 -7.25 -16.05
CA ASN A 289 9.08 -7.70 -17.35
C ASN A 289 7.95 -7.87 -18.40
N VAL A 290 7.00 -6.94 -18.40
CA VAL A 290 5.91 -6.79 -19.38
C VAL A 290 6.23 -5.68 -20.38
N ASN A 291 5.96 -5.95 -21.65
CA ASN A 291 6.16 -5.00 -22.73
C ASN A 291 5.04 -3.96 -22.76
N PHE A 292 5.18 -2.90 -21.97
CA PHE A 292 4.21 -1.81 -21.93
C PHE A 292 4.00 -1.13 -23.29
N ALA A 293 5.05 -1.00 -24.12
CA ALA A 293 4.90 -0.40 -25.45
C ALA A 293 3.93 -1.19 -26.33
N ASN A 294 4.01 -2.52 -26.33
CA ASN A 294 3.06 -3.38 -27.05
C ASN A 294 1.62 -3.25 -26.51
N LEU A 295 1.42 -2.85 -25.25
CA LEU A 295 0.10 -2.59 -24.69
C LEU A 295 -0.51 -1.26 -25.15
N LEU A 296 0.33 -0.29 -25.56
CA LEU A 296 -0.13 0.99 -26.08
C LEU A 296 -0.49 0.90 -27.57
N GLU A 297 0.17 0.02 -28.31
CA GLU A 297 -0.09 -0.22 -29.72
C GLU A 297 -1.30 -1.13 -29.94
N LYS A 298 -2.37 -0.58 -30.53
CA LYS A 298 -3.66 -1.27 -30.74
C LYS A 298 -3.52 -2.65 -31.37
N ASP A 299 -2.74 -2.76 -32.45
CA ASP A 299 -2.57 -4.00 -33.22
C ASP A 299 -1.73 -5.07 -32.50
N SER A 300 -0.98 -4.67 -31.47
CA SER A 300 -0.23 -5.60 -30.61
C SER A 300 -1.08 -6.00 -29.40
N ALA A 301 -1.71 -5.03 -28.74
CA ALA A 301 -2.55 -5.22 -27.57
C ALA A 301 -3.83 -6.00 -27.88
N VAL A 302 -4.36 -5.91 -29.10
CA VAL A 302 -5.61 -6.56 -29.50
C VAL A 302 -5.39 -7.46 -30.71
N SER A 303 -5.85 -8.71 -30.62
CA SER A 303 -5.91 -9.63 -31.77
C SER A 303 -7.30 -10.20 -31.95
N THR A 304 -7.65 -10.57 -33.18
CA THR A 304 -8.94 -11.22 -33.50
C THR A 304 -8.65 -12.52 -34.25
N ASP A 305 -9.27 -13.62 -33.85
CA ASP A 305 -9.14 -14.89 -34.54
C ASP A 305 -10.13 -15.05 -35.72
N SER A 306 -10.02 -16.14 -36.46
CA SER A 306 -10.88 -16.44 -37.61
C SER A 306 -12.36 -16.63 -37.25
N GLU A 307 -12.67 -16.89 -35.99
CA GLU A 307 -14.04 -17.02 -35.48
C GLU A 307 -14.60 -15.68 -34.99
N GLY A 308 -13.82 -14.61 -35.05
CA GLY A 308 -14.19 -13.29 -34.56
C GLY A 308 -14.13 -13.15 -33.04
N ASN A 309 -13.41 -14.03 -32.33
CA ASN A 309 -13.12 -13.78 -30.92
C ASN A 309 -12.01 -12.73 -30.82
N THR A 310 -12.16 -11.76 -29.91
CA THR A 310 -11.17 -10.72 -29.67
C THR A 310 -10.38 -11.01 -28.39
N TYR A 311 -9.08 -10.76 -28.41
CA TYR A 311 -8.16 -11.04 -27.31
C TYR A 311 -7.42 -9.78 -26.88
N PHE A 312 -7.34 -9.54 -25.57
CA PHE A 312 -6.44 -8.55 -24.98
C PHE A 312 -5.12 -9.24 -24.61
N ASN A 313 -4.01 -8.79 -25.18
CA ASN A 313 -2.72 -9.47 -25.18
C ASN A 313 -1.72 -8.75 -24.28
N ILE A 314 -1.08 -9.50 -23.39
CA ILE A 314 0.02 -9.01 -22.55
C ILE A 314 1.26 -9.85 -22.84
N GLU A 315 2.32 -9.19 -23.27
CA GLU A 315 3.54 -9.85 -23.73
C GLU A 315 4.72 -9.54 -22.84
N LYS A 316 5.61 -10.51 -22.72
CA LYS A 316 6.87 -10.40 -22.01
C LYS A 316 7.84 -9.48 -22.76
N LYS A 317 8.52 -8.58 -22.05
CA LYS A 317 9.47 -7.63 -22.65
C LYS A 317 10.80 -8.31 -23.03
N ASN A 318 11.44 -8.97 -22.07
CA ASN A 318 12.69 -9.69 -22.26
C ASN A 318 12.48 -11.19 -22.06
N LEU A 319 12.66 -11.99 -23.11
CA LEU A 319 12.47 -13.44 -23.07
C LEU A 319 13.45 -14.16 -22.13
N SER A 320 14.62 -13.59 -21.82
CA SER A 320 15.62 -14.23 -20.94
C SER A 320 15.35 -14.08 -19.44
N GLU A 321 14.47 -13.16 -19.04
CA GLU A 321 14.12 -12.90 -17.65
C GLU A 321 12.77 -13.55 -17.30
N THR A 322 12.40 -13.71 -16.04
CA THR A 322 11.04 -14.17 -15.69
C THR A 322 10.07 -12.99 -15.73
N ALA A 323 8.83 -13.21 -16.18
CA ALA A 323 7.77 -12.20 -16.07
C ALA A 323 6.89 -12.48 -14.85
N LEU A 324 6.53 -11.43 -14.12
CA LEU A 324 5.65 -11.51 -12.94
C LEU A 324 4.20 -11.32 -13.37
N PHE A 325 3.71 -12.20 -14.24
CA PHE A 325 2.35 -12.09 -14.77
C PHE A 325 1.28 -12.24 -13.69
N ASP A 326 1.56 -12.93 -12.58
CA ASP A 326 0.61 -13.03 -11.46
C ASP A 326 0.36 -11.68 -10.77
N GLU A 327 1.37 -10.79 -10.70
CA GLU A 327 1.19 -9.41 -10.22
C GLU A 327 0.36 -8.59 -11.22
N ILE A 328 0.53 -8.82 -12.52
CA ILE A 328 -0.29 -8.18 -13.55
C ILE A 328 -1.75 -8.65 -13.47
N LEU A 329 -2.00 -9.95 -13.27
CA LEU A 329 -3.37 -10.47 -13.07
C LEU A 329 -4.05 -9.79 -11.87
N LYS A 330 -3.30 -9.51 -10.78
CA LYS A 330 -3.83 -8.74 -9.65
C LYS A 330 -4.18 -7.31 -10.06
N ASN A 331 -3.30 -6.63 -10.79
CA ASN A 331 -3.58 -5.27 -11.26
C ASN A 331 -4.79 -5.20 -12.19
N ILE A 332 -5.00 -6.18 -13.06
CA ILE A 332 -6.13 -6.21 -14.02
C ILE A 332 -7.49 -6.16 -13.33
N TYR A 333 -7.64 -6.82 -12.18
CA TYR A 333 -8.91 -6.79 -11.46
C TYR A 333 -8.96 -5.66 -10.42
N ALA A 334 -7.81 -5.31 -9.81
CA ALA A 334 -7.74 -4.39 -8.68
C ALA A 334 -7.58 -2.92 -9.03
N ASN A 335 -7.01 -2.60 -10.20
CA ASN A 335 -6.64 -1.23 -10.52
C ASN A 335 -7.50 -0.62 -11.62
N TYR A 336 -7.60 0.71 -11.62
CA TYR A 336 -8.43 1.46 -12.56
C TYR A 336 -7.86 1.52 -13.99
N GLU A 337 -6.54 1.40 -14.19
CA GLU A 337 -5.94 1.43 -15.54
C GLU A 337 -6.40 0.31 -16.48
N PHE A 338 -7.02 -0.74 -15.95
CA PHE A 338 -7.63 -1.82 -16.72
C PHE A 338 -9.15 -1.75 -16.79
N THR A 339 -9.75 -0.61 -16.38
CA THR A 339 -11.18 -0.37 -16.54
C THR A 339 -11.50 -0.15 -18.02
N PRO A 340 -12.44 -0.91 -18.62
CA PRO A 340 -12.74 -0.76 -20.03
C PRO A 340 -13.46 0.57 -20.31
N MET A 341 -13.27 1.08 -21.52
CA MET A 341 -14.02 2.20 -22.10
C MET A 341 -14.78 1.67 -23.33
N PRO A 342 -16.07 2.00 -23.55
CA PRO A 342 -16.84 1.48 -24.68
C PRO A 342 -16.33 2.05 -26.01
N TYR A 343 -15.29 1.44 -26.58
CA TYR A 343 -14.52 2.00 -27.68
C TYR A 343 -15.37 2.21 -28.93
N GLU A 344 -16.27 1.27 -29.24
CA GLU A 344 -17.18 1.38 -30.38
C GLU A 344 -18.13 2.58 -30.25
N TYR A 345 -18.73 2.79 -29.07
CA TYR A 345 -19.61 3.93 -28.80
C TYR A 345 -18.86 5.26 -28.95
N VAL A 346 -17.70 5.36 -28.30
CA VAL A 346 -16.90 6.59 -28.32
C VAL A 346 -16.40 6.90 -29.73
N SER A 347 -15.90 5.89 -30.45
CA SER A 347 -15.42 6.05 -31.83
C SER A 347 -16.53 6.45 -32.80
N GLN A 348 -17.77 5.98 -32.62
CA GLN A 348 -18.90 6.37 -33.48
C GLN A 348 -19.41 7.79 -33.17
N ASN A 349 -19.21 8.28 -31.95
CA ASN A 349 -19.71 9.59 -31.51
C ASN A 349 -18.61 10.67 -31.45
N GLN A 350 -17.37 10.36 -31.81
CA GLN A 350 -16.24 11.30 -31.70
C GLN A 350 -16.40 12.60 -32.51
N ASP A 351 -17.14 12.57 -33.63
CA ASP A 351 -17.41 13.75 -34.47
C ASP A 351 -18.66 14.53 -34.03
N THR A 352 -19.53 13.90 -33.25
CA THR A 352 -20.75 14.52 -32.70
C THR A 352 -20.89 14.15 -31.21
N PRO A 353 -19.94 14.57 -30.35
CA PRO A 353 -19.87 14.10 -28.98
C PRO A 353 -21.06 14.58 -28.14
N VAL A 354 -21.51 13.70 -27.24
CA VAL A 354 -22.53 14.02 -26.23
C VAL A 354 -21.85 14.68 -25.05
N ILE A 355 -21.71 16.01 -25.15
CA ILE A 355 -21.09 16.82 -24.10
C ILE A 355 -22.12 17.21 -23.05
N GLU A 356 -21.89 16.76 -21.82
CA GLU A 356 -22.70 17.08 -20.64
C GLU A 356 -21.85 17.63 -19.50
N THR A 357 -22.48 18.48 -18.67
CA THR A 357 -21.86 19.16 -17.51
C THR A 357 -22.75 19.08 -16.29
N LEU A 358 -22.12 19.04 -15.12
CA LEU A 358 -22.79 19.13 -13.82
C LEU A 358 -23.09 20.58 -13.40
N LYS A 359 -22.61 21.58 -14.16
CA LYS A 359 -22.91 23.00 -13.92
C LYS A 359 -24.37 23.33 -14.27
N PRO A 360 -25.01 24.24 -13.51
CA PRO A 360 -26.40 24.62 -13.77
C PRO A 360 -26.52 25.33 -15.13
N LEU A 361 -27.43 24.85 -16.00
CA LEU A 361 -27.67 25.43 -17.33
C LEU A 361 -28.78 26.50 -17.37
N SER A 362 -29.41 26.79 -16.23
CA SER A 362 -30.51 27.75 -16.11
C SER A 362 -30.46 28.51 -14.78
N GLY A 363 -31.00 29.73 -14.76
CA GLY A 363 -31.01 30.62 -13.58
C GLY A 363 -29.93 31.69 -13.64
N ASP A 364 -29.76 32.43 -12.55
CA ASP A 364 -28.86 33.61 -12.47
C ASP A 364 -27.37 33.26 -12.66
N ASN A 365 -27.00 31.98 -12.54
CA ASN A 365 -25.65 31.45 -12.72
C ASN A 365 -25.56 30.43 -13.87
N ALA A 366 -26.40 30.56 -14.91
CA ALA A 366 -26.44 29.63 -16.03
C ALA A 366 -25.09 29.53 -16.77
N PHE A 367 -24.62 28.31 -16.97
CA PHE A 367 -23.39 28.01 -17.71
C PHE A 367 -23.66 27.88 -19.21
N ASP A 368 -22.90 28.61 -20.03
CA ASP A 368 -22.97 28.52 -21.49
C ASP A 368 -22.23 27.28 -22.02
N LYS A 369 -22.92 26.13 -22.00
CA LYS A 369 -22.38 24.85 -22.49
C LYS A 369 -21.89 24.91 -23.94
N GLU A 370 -22.56 25.66 -24.80
CA GLU A 370 -22.28 25.66 -26.24
C GLU A 370 -20.97 26.38 -26.59
N ALA A 371 -20.60 27.42 -25.82
CA ALA A 371 -19.33 28.12 -25.99
C ALA A 371 -18.09 27.21 -25.82
N TYR A 372 -18.18 26.22 -24.93
CA TYR A 372 -17.09 25.27 -24.65
C TYR A 372 -17.11 24.07 -25.60
N LYS A 373 -18.31 23.62 -26.00
CA LYS A 373 -18.51 22.49 -26.92
C LYS A 373 -17.78 22.69 -28.24
N ALA A 374 -17.81 23.90 -28.80
CA ALA A 374 -17.12 24.20 -30.06
C ALA A 374 -15.60 23.98 -29.97
N GLN A 375 -14.99 24.12 -28.80
CA GLN A 375 -13.55 23.92 -28.61
C GLN A 375 -13.22 22.43 -28.41
N ILE A 376 -14.03 21.72 -27.61
CA ILE A 376 -13.83 20.29 -27.31
C ILE A 376 -13.92 19.42 -28.57
N VAL A 377 -14.83 19.76 -29.51
CA VAL A 377 -14.99 19.03 -30.79
C VAL A 377 -13.73 19.13 -31.68
N ASN A 378 -12.86 20.11 -31.47
CA ASN A 378 -11.62 20.31 -32.23
C ASN A 378 -10.43 19.51 -31.69
N ALA A 379 -10.63 18.61 -30.72
CA ALA A 379 -9.60 17.65 -30.34
C ALA A 379 -9.19 16.79 -31.55
N GLU A 380 -7.97 16.28 -31.54
CA GLU A 380 -7.43 15.44 -32.61
C GLU A 380 -6.84 14.14 -32.02
N GLY A 381 -6.35 13.26 -32.89
CA GLY A 381 -5.59 12.06 -32.50
C GLY A 381 -6.30 11.15 -31.51
N LEU A 382 -5.51 10.51 -30.63
CA LEU A 382 -6.01 9.60 -29.60
C LEU A 382 -6.90 10.32 -28.58
N ALA A 383 -6.62 11.59 -28.28
CA ALA A 383 -7.45 12.35 -27.34
C ALA A 383 -8.90 12.49 -27.81
N LYS A 384 -9.12 12.66 -29.13
CA LYS A 384 -10.44 12.63 -29.75
C LYS A 384 -10.99 11.21 -29.89
N GLU A 385 -10.20 10.29 -30.43
CA GLU A 385 -10.60 8.89 -30.70
C GLU A 385 -11.10 8.19 -29.43
N LEU A 386 -10.47 8.48 -28.28
CA LEU A 386 -10.79 7.88 -26.99
C LEU A 386 -11.70 8.77 -26.11
N GLY A 387 -12.26 9.84 -26.68
CA GLY A 387 -13.26 10.68 -26.01
C GLY A 387 -12.79 11.29 -24.69
N PHE A 388 -11.49 11.55 -24.54
CA PHE A 388 -10.90 12.00 -23.28
C PHE A 388 -11.55 13.27 -22.72
N TYR A 389 -11.96 14.18 -23.60
CA TYR A 389 -12.56 15.47 -23.25
C TYR A 389 -14.08 15.49 -23.13
N TRP A 390 -14.78 14.39 -23.35
CA TRP A 390 -16.26 14.44 -23.34
C TRP A 390 -16.93 13.21 -22.75
N TYR A 391 -16.39 12.02 -22.93
CA TYR A 391 -17.05 10.80 -22.47
C TYR A 391 -16.91 10.65 -20.96
N GLY A 392 -17.96 10.15 -20.30
CA GLY A 392 -17.90 9.83 -18.88
C GLY A 392 -17.99 11.02 -17.92
N THR A 393 -18.10 12.27 -18.41
CA THR A 393 -18.11 13.48 -17.57
C THR A 393 -19.27 13.49 -16.58
N THR A 394 -20.40 12.92 -16.99
CA THR A 394 -21.62 12.79 -16.20
C THR A 394 -22.21 11.39 -16.36
N ILE A 395 -23.21 11.04 -15.56
CA ILE A 395 -23.92 9.76 -15.76
C ILE A 395 -24.68 9.69 -17.08
N ASP A 396 -25.02 10.84 -17.68
CA ASP A 396 -25.87 10.91 -18.88
C ASP A 396 -25.13 10.49 -20.16
N ASN A 397 -23.81 10.54 -20.14
CA ASN A 397 -22.92 10.12 -21.23
C ASN A 397 -21.94 9.03 -20.78
N THR A 398 -22.34 8.21 -19.80
CA THR A 398 -21.59 7.03 -19.33
C THR A 398 -22.38 5.75 -19.62
N LEU A 399 -21.72 4.74 -20.16
CA LEU A 399 -22.25 3.38 -20.31
C LEU A 399 -21.62 2.44 -19.27
N PHE A 400 -22.34 1.36 -18.95
CA PHE A 400 -21.96 0.38 -17.92
C PHE A 400 -21.96 -1.04 -18.46
N SER A 401 -21.08 -1.90 -17.94
CA SER A 401 -21.06 -3.33 -18.29
C SER A 401 -20.73 -4.24 -17.10
N GLY A 402 -20.55 -3.67 -15.90
CA GLY A 402 -20.33 -4.43 -14.67
C GLY A 402 -21.56 -5.18 -14.19
N LYS A 403 -21.44 -5.84 -13.02
CA LYS A 403 -22.53 -6.53 -12.32
C LYS A 403 -23.67 -5.57 -11.99
N TYR A 404 -23.34 -4.30 -11.76
CA TYR A 404 -24.28 -3.23 -11.48
C TYR A 404 -24.09 -2.07 -12.46
N TYR A 405 -25.09 -1.20 -12.54
CA TYR A 405 -25.00 0.08 -13.24
C TYR A 405 -25.33 1.23 -12.29
N GLY A 406 -24.69 2.38 -12.52
CA GLY A 406 -24.90 3.58 -11.70
C GLY A 406 -26.24 4.24 -11.99
N THR A 407 -26.79 4.95 -11.00
CA THR A 407 -27.98 5.79 -11.17
C THR A 407 -27.74 7.22 -10.68
N PRO A 408 -28.52 8.21 -11.14
CA PRO A 408 -28.36 9.59 -10.68
C PRO A 408 -28.68 9.72 -9.18
N TYR A 409 -27.91 10.55 -8.47
CA TYR A 409 -28.19 10.89 -7.08
C TYR A 409 -29.59 11.51 -6.92
N ASN A 410 -30.34 11.03 -5.91
CA ASN A 410 -31.68 11.54 -5.59
C ASN A 410 -31.61 12.56 -4.46
N GLY A 411 -31.72 13.85 -4.80
CA GLY A 411 -31.68 14.94 -3.82
C GLY A 411 -32.86 15.00 -2.83
N ASN A 412 -33.97 14.29 -3.09
CA ASN A 412 -35.11 14.24 -2.17
C ASN A 412 -34.90 13.21 -1.06
N THR A 413 -34.28 12.07 -1.37
CA THR A 413 -33.99 11.00 -0.42
C THR A 413 -32.56 11.03 0.10
N LEU A 414 -31.70 11.83 -0.52
CA LEU A 414 -30.26 11.92 -0.27
C LEU A 414 -29.53 10.59 -0.51
N ILE A 415 -29.97 9.83 -1.53
CA ILE A 415 -29.45 8.50 -1.84
C ILE A 415 -28.70 8.51 -3.16
N GLU A 416 -27.51 7.93 -3.14
CA GLU A 416 -26.78 7.44 -4.32
C GLU A 416 -26.91 5.91 -4.35
N GLU A 417 -27.13 5.32 -5.53
CA GLU A 417 -27.34 3.88 -5.65
C GLU A 417 -26.83 3.29 -6.97
N ILE A 418 -26.47 2.00 -6.91
CA ILE A 418 -26.22 1.14 -8.07
C ILE A 418 -27.23 0.00 -8.09
N ARG A 419 -27.61 -0.46 -9.29
CA ARG A 419 -28.65 -1.47 -9.50
C ARG A 419 -28.13 -2.65 -10.30
N LEU A 420 -28.61 -3.85 -9.99
CA LEU A 420 -28.20 -5.08 -10.67
C LEU A 420 -28.44 -4.96 -12.18
N ASN A 421 -27.38 -5.20 -12.96
CA ASN A 421 -27.44 -5.19 -14.41
C ASN A 421 -28.04 -6.52 -14.91
N THR A 422 -29.30 -6.51 -15.33
CA THR A 422 -29.99 -7.71 -15.83
C THR A 422 -29.41 -8.24 -17.16
N HIS A 423 -28.58 -7.44 -17.83
CA HIS A 423 -27.86 -7.81 -19.06
C HIS A 423 -26.42 -8.27 -18.78
N TYR A 424 -26.02 -8.42 -17.51
CA TYR A 424 -24.69 -8.92 -17.16
C TYR A 424 -24.39 -10.27 -17.83
N SER A 425 -23.13 -10.45 -18.20
CA SER A 425 -22.71 -11.54 -19.08
C SER A 425 -22.68 -12.89 -18.37
N ASN A 426 -22.38 -12.92 -17.06
CA ASN A 426 -22.47 -14.12 -16.23
C ASN A 426 -23.93 -14.46 -15.87
N LYS A 427 -24.51 -15.45 -16.57
CA LYS A 427 -25.91 -15.87 -16.36
C LYS A 427 -26.13 -16.70 -15.10
N GLU A 428 -25.09 -17.30 -14.52
CA GLU A 428 -25.21 -17.99 -13.23
C GLU A 428 -25.36 -17.00 -12.09
N PHE A 429 -24.58 -15.92 -12.12
CA PHE A 429 -24.74 -14.79 -11.21
C PHE A 429 -26.18 -14.28 -11.24
N LEU A 430 -26.74 -13.98 -12.42
CA LEU A 430 -28.11 -13.46 -12.52
C LEU A 430 -29.21 -14.43 -12.04
N LYS A 431 -28.94 -15.74 -11.97
CA LYS A 431 -29.88 -16.75 -11.46
C LYS A 431 -29.85 -16.89 -9.94
N ASP A 432 -28.79 -16.41 -9.29
CA ASP A 432 -28.63 -16.48 -7.85
C ASP A 432 -29.56 -15.48 -7.15
N LYS A 433 -30.58 -16.01 -6.47
CA LYS A 433 -31.58 -15.21 -5.75
C LYS A 433 -31.02 -14.58 -4.47
N GLN A 434 -29.85 -14.99 -4.02
CA GLN A 434 -29.17 -14.37 -2.89
C GLN A 434 -28.39 -13.12 -3.30
N ASN A 435 -28.32 -12.76 -4.59
CA ASN A 435 -27.67 -11.52 -4.99
C ASN A 435 -28.43 -10.29 -4.49
N VAL A 436 -27.67 -9.32 -3.96
CA VAL A 436 -28.20 -7.99 -3.67
C VAL A 436 -28.62 -7.33 -4.98
N LEU A 437 -29.82 -6.76 -5.01
CA LEU A 437 -30.40 -6.12 -6.18
C LEU A 437 -30.00 -4.64 -6.27
N VAL A 438 -29.88 -3.96 -5.12
CA VAL A 438 -29.56 -2.53 -5.02
C VAL A 438 -28.60 -2.28 -3.88
N PHE A 439 -27.51 -1.56 -4.14
CA PHE A 439 -26.65 -0.98 -3.10
C PHE A 439 -26.93 0.52 -2.97
N GLN A 440 -27.06 1.00 -1.73
CA GLN A 440 -27.41 2.39 -1.44
C GLN A 440 -26.47 3.02 -0.42
N GLU A 441 -26.02 4.24 -0.72
CA GLU A 441 -25.37 5.13 0.23
C GLU A 441 -26.30 6.32 0.51
N GLN A 442 -26.67 6.51 1.78
CA GLN A 442 -27.47 7.66 2.20
C GLN A 442 -26.59 8.72 2.88
N TYR A 443 -26.64 9.94 2.33
CA TYR A 443 -25.95 11.12 2.81
C TYR A 443 -26.82 11.94 3.79
N GLN A 444 -26.21 12.91 4.46
CA GLN A 444 -26.90 13.90 5.27
C GLN A 444 -27.12 15.20 4.50
N SER A 445 -28.15 15.96 4.86
CA SER A 445 -28.37 17.31 4.31
C SER A 445 -27.35 18.33 4.83
N SER A 446 -26.76 18.07 6.01
CA SER A 446 -25.68 18.84 6.64
C SER A 446 -24.90 17.95 7.61
N GLY A 447 -23.69 18.35 7.99
CA GLY A 447 -22.92 17.63 9.02
C GLY A 447 -23.71 17.51 10.34
N VAL A 448 -23.82 16.29 10.86
CA VAL A 448 -24.49 15.98 12.13
C VAL A 448 -23.42 15.81 13.22
N ASP A 449 -23.74 16.21 14.45
CA ASP A 449 -22.91 15.92 15.62
C ASP A 449 -22.58 14.42 15.70
N GLN A 450 -21.33 14.09 16.04
CA GLN A 450 -20.82 12.71 15.96
C GLN A 450 -21.60 11.75 16.87
N ASP A 451 -21.93 12.16 18.09
CA ASP A 451 -22.67 11.31 19.04
C ASP A 451 -24.11 11.11 18.58
N ALA A 452 -24.74 12.18 18.07
CA ALA A 452 -26.08 12.10 17.50
C ALA A 452 -26.13 11.20 16.25
N PHE A 453 -25.10 11.26 15.40
CA PHE A 453 -24.99 10.40 14.23
C PHE A 453 -24.81 8.94 14.62
N ILE A 454 -23.92 8.63 15.58
CA ILE A 454 -23.72 7.25 16.07
C ILE A 454 -25.02 6.65 16.59
N GLN A 455 -25.81 7.43 17.37
CA GLN A 455 -27.10 6.97 17.86
C GLN A 455 -28.11 6.73 16.74
N THR A 456 -28.13 7.61 15.73
CA THR A 456 -28.99 7.45 14.54
C THR A 456 -28.61 6.20 13.76
N ALA A 457 -27.32 6.00 13.49
CA ALA A 457 -26.79 4.82 12.80
C ALA A 457 -27.10 3.51 13.53
N TYR A 458 -27.07 3.52 14.87
CA TYR A 458 -27.42 2.36 15.68
C TYR A 458 -28.93 2.06 15.61
N ASN A 459 -29.77 3.09 15.62
CA ASN A 459 -31.22 2.92 15.53
C ASN A 459 -31.66 2.44 14.13
N THR A 460 -31.07 2.98 13.06
CA THR A 460 -31.32 2.51 11.69
C THR A 460 -30.77 1.11 11.44
N TYR A 461 -29.68 0.75 12.12
CA TYR A 461 -29.20 -0.63 12.12
C TYR A 461 -30.25 -1.56 12.72
N LEU A 462 -30.79 -1.22 13.90
CA LEU A 462 -31.84 -2.01 14.58
C LEU A 462 -33.16 -2.12 13.79
N SER A 463 -33.50 -1.12 12.97
CA SER A 463 -34.67 -1.18 12.07
C SER A 463 -34.42 -1.99 10.79
N GLY A 464 -33.18 -2.43 10.55
CA GLY A 464 -32.77 -3.11 9.33
C GLY A 464 -32.52 -2.20 8.13
N ASP A 465 -32.61 -0.87 8.30
CA ASP A 465 -32.41 0.12 7.24
C ASP A 465 -30.93 0.47 7.00
N ASN A 466 -30.04 -0.07 7.85
CA ASN A 466 -28.60 0.06 7.73
C ASN A 466 -27.93 -1.32 7.90
N ALA A 467 -27.08 -1.70 6.96
CA ALA A 467 -26.49 -3.04 6.89
C ALA A 467 -25.27 -3.20 7.81
N THR A 468 -24.62 -2.12 8.21
CA THR A 468 -23.40 -2.17 9.04
C THR A 468 -23.30 -1.00 10.00
N ILE A 469 -22.61 -1.20 11.12
CA ILE A 469 -22.23 -0.12 12.03
C ILE A 469 -20.81 -0.33 12.54
N GLY A 470 -20.07 0.78 12.71
CA GLY A 470 -18.71 0.73 13.24
C GLY A 470 -18.70 0.31 14.71
N TYR A 471 -18.19 -0.87 15.05
CA TYR A 471 -18.06 -1.30 16.44
C TYR A 471 -17.19 -0.31 17.23
N SER A 472 -16.07 0.14 16.65
CA SER A 472 -15.11 1.02 17.32
C SER A 472 -15.70 2.37 17.73
N SER A 473 -16.65 2.91 16.96
CA SER A 473 -17.31 4.19 17.24
C SER A 473 -18.40 4.10 18.29
N LEU A 474 -18.86 2.89 18.66
CA LEU A 474 -19.90 2.75 19.67
C LEU A 474 -19.40 3.20 21.06
N PRO A 475 -20.21 3.96 21.82
CA PRO A 475 -19.94 4.24 23.23
C PRO A 475 -20.00 2.95 24.06
N LYS A 476 -19.33 2.95 25.21
CA LYS A 476 -19.12 1.73 26.02
C LYS A 476 -20.43 0.99 26.33
N ASN A 477 -21.49 1.71 26.71
CA ASN A 477 -22.79 1.11 27.03
C ASN A 477 -23.43 0.36 25.85
N LEU A 478 -23.24 0.85 24.60
CA LEU A 478 -23.72 0.17 23.41
C LEU A 478 -22.82 -1.01 23.05
N LYS A 479 -21.49 -0.88 23.21
CA LYS A 479 -20.56 -2.02 23.07
C LYS A 479 -20.90 -3.16 24.02
N ASP A 480 -21.12 -2.86 25.30
CA ASP A 480 -21.48 -3.85 26.30
C ASP A 480 -22.78 -4.60 25.94
N ASN A 481 -23.78 -3.89 25.37
CA ASN A 481 -25.02 -4.52 24.88
C ASN A 481 -24.75 -5.42 23.67
N VAL A 482 -24.01 -4.92 22.69
CA VAL A 482 -23.64 -5.67 21.49
C VAL A 482 -22.86 -6.93 21.86
N ASP A 483 -21.86 -6.83 22.73
CA ASP A 483 -21.04 -7.95 23.21
C ASP A 483 -21.84 -9.01 23.98
N GLN A 484 -22.90 -8.61 24.70
CA GLN A 484 -23.82 -9.53 25.38
C GLN A 484 -24.79 -10.23 24.41
N ASN A 485 -24.99 -9.70 23.20
CA ASN A 485 -25.97 -10.16 22.22
C ASN A 485 -25.32 -10.41 20.84
N LYS A 486 -24.11 -10.99 20.83
CA LYS A 486 -23.24 -11.08 19.64
C LYS A 486 -23.94 -11.59 18.38
N GLU A 487 -24.72 -12.68 18.51
CA GLU A 487 -25.42 -13.31 17.37
C GLU A 487 -26.51 -12.40 16.79
N LYS A 488 -27.32 -11.77 17.64
CA LYS A 488 -28.38 -10.83 17.22
C LYS A 488 -27.81 -9.65 16.44
N PHE A 489 -26.70 -9.10 16.92
CA PHE A 489 -26.05 -7.98 16.25
C PHE A 489 -25.13 -8.41 15.11
N GLY A 490 -24.95 -9.71 14.85
CA GLY A 490 -24.05 -10.19 13.80
C GLY A 490 -22.60 -9.72 14.02
N ILE A 491 -22.11 -9.78 15.26
CA ILE A 491 -20.68 -9.55 15.52
C ILE A 491 -19.88 -10.61 14.77
N SER A 492 -18.91 -10.14 14.02
CA SER A 492 -17.82 -10.93 13.47
C SER A 492 -16.49 -10.24 13.81
N TYR A 493 -15.39 -10.81 13.36
CA TYR A 493 -14.06 -10.22 13.48
C TYR A 493 -13.47 -10.08 12.10
N VAL A 494 -12.66 -9.06 11.86
CA VAL A 494 -11.76 -8.99 10.71
C VAL A 494 -10.33 -9.06 11.21
N LYS A 495 -9.48 -9.81 10.52
CA LYS A 495 -8.04 -9.77 10.76
C LYS A 495 -7.50 -8.55 10.02
N ALA A 496 -7.30 -7.46 10.74
CA ALA A 496 -6.76 -6.21 10.21
C ALA A 496 -5.25 -6.39 9.96
N LEU A 497 -4.92 -6.82 8.75
CA LEU A 497 -3.55 -6.94 8.27
C LEU A 497 -3.16 -5.70 7.48
N ASN A 498 -1.90 -5.28 7.61
CA ASN A 498 -1.26 -4.35 6.69
C ASN A 498 -0.06 -5.07 6.07
N THR A 499 -0.23 -5.53 4.85
CA THR A 499 0.77 -6.35 4.15
C THR A 499 1.59 -5.58 3.13
N ASP A 500 1.19 -4.34 2.83
CA ASP A 500 1.59 -3.66 1.60
C ASP A 500 1.61 -2.13 1.70
N VAL A 501 1.33 -1.50 2.85
CA VAL A 501 1.40 -0.04 2.97
C VAL A 501 2.26 0.37 4.16
N TYR A 502 2.96 1.49 4.07
CA TYR A 502 3.65 2.02 5.24
C TYR A 502 2.74 2.26 6.43
N SER A 503 3.18 1.77 7.58
CA SER A 503 2.53 2.04 8.85
C SER A 503 2.83 3.46 9.33
N LYS A 504 4.06 3.94 9.13
CA LYS A 504 4.48 5.31 9.52
C LYS A 504 4.52 6.21 8.29
N LEU A 505 3.75 7.30 8.30
CA LEU A 505 3.66 8.24 7.17
C LEU A 505 4.43 9.56 7.37
N LYS A 506 5.32 9.59 8.37
CA LYS A 506 6.15 10.75 8.68
C LYS A 506 7.53 10.29 9.08
N ILE A 507 8.56 10.94 8.54
CA ILE A 507 9.96 10.62 8.82
C ILE A 507 10.76 11.90 9.03
N ASN A 508 11.89 11.79 9.73
CA ASN A 508 12.89 12.85 9.72
C ASN A 508 13.69 12.74 8.43
N THR A 509 13.96 13.86 7.77
CA THR A 509 14.70 13.90 6.50
C THR A 509 16.19 14.01 6.75
N MET A 510 17.00 13.40 5.88
CA MET A 510 18.48 13.50 5.95
C MET A 510 19.01 14.86 5.48
N VAL A 511 18.20 15.57 4.69
CA VAL A 511 18.43 16.93 4.23
C VAL A 511 17.17 17.74 4.47
N PRO A 512 17.28 19.03 4.82
CA PRO A 512 16.09 19.85 5.02
C PRO A 512 15.29 19.99 3.71
N THR A 513 13.97 20.04 3.81
CA THR A 513 13.12 20.29 2.65
C THR A 513 13.36 21.70 2.12
N VAL A 514 13.42 21.86 0.80
CA VAL A 514 13.65 23.18 0.18
C VAL A 514 12.33 23.95 0.18
N PRO A 515 12.25 25.15 0.81
CA PRO A 515 11.02 25.94 0.83
C PRO A 515 10.65 26.43 -0.58
N GLY A 516 9.40 26.21 -0.99
CA GLY A 516 8.91 26.56 -2.34
C GLY A 516 7.79 27.61 -2.35
N GLY A 517 7.60 28.25 -3.51
CA GLY A 517 6.47 29.16 -3.78
C GLY A 517 6.33 30.29 -2.76
N ASN A 518 5.12 30.49 -2.22
CA ASN A 518 4.83 31.53 -1.22
C ASN A 518 5.51 31.32 0.15
N ASN A 519 6.23 30.22 0.33
CA ASN A 519 6.97 29.88 1.54
C ASN A 519 8.49 29.94 1.36
N ALA A 520 8.99 30.40 0.20
CA ALA A 520 10.42 30.63 -0.02
C ALA A 520 11.04 31.42 1.14
N GLY A 521 12.14 30.88 1.71
CA GLY A 521 12.83 31.47 2.87
C GLY A 521 12.14 31.31 4.23
N LYS A 522 11.05 30.55 4.34
CA LYS A 522 10.42 30.20 5.61
C LYS A 522 10.87 28.83 6.08
N TYR A 523 11.16 28.72 7.37
CA TYR A 523 11.66 27.49 7.99
C TYR A 523 10.88 27.18 9.26
N THR A 524 10.70 25.89 9.55
CA THR A 524 9.98 25.40 10.73
C THR A 524 10.91 25.18 11.92
N PHE A 525 12.23 25.27 11.74
CA PHE A 525 13.26 25.12 12.77
C PHE A 525 14.25 26.30 12.72
N ASP A 526 15.08 26.44 13.76
CA ASP A 526 16.06 27.54 13.88
C ASP A 526 17.50 27.11 13.52
N ASP A 527 18.41 28.09 13.47
CA ASP A 527 19.82 27.85 13.13
C ASP A 527 20.50 26.84 14.06
N LEU A 528 20.20 26.86 15.36
CA LEU A 528 20.84 25.96 16.32
C LEU A 528 20.34 24.51 16.13
N ALA A 529 19.05 24.33 15.83
CA ALA A 529 18.51 23.05 15.40
C ALA A 529 19.10 22.59 14.06
N SER A 530 19.30 23.50 13.10
CA SER A 530 19.96 23.21 11.83
C SER A 530 21.40 22.71 12.05
N GLN A 531 22.16 23.38 12.91
CA GLN A 531 23.53 22.99 13.24
C GLN A 531 23.59 21.65 13.98
N LEU A 532 22.64 21.38 14.87
CA LEU A 532 22.51 20.10 15.56
C LEU A 532 22.21 18.94 14.59
N LEU A 533 21.26 19.14 13.67
CA LEU A 533 20.76 18.08 12.78
C LEU A 533 21.62 17.88 11.53
N TYR A 534 22.15 18.97 10.98
CA TYR A 534 22.80 19.01 9.66
C TYR A 534 24.24 19.54 9.69
N GLY A 535 24.71 20.06 10.83
CA GLY A 535 26.06 20.62 10.96
C GLY A 535 26.23 22.04 10.41
N HIS A 536 25.18 22.63 9.85
CA HIS A 536 25.22 23.93 9.15
C HIS A 536 24.10 24.87 9.61
N THR A 537 24.29 26.18 9.44
CA THR A 537 23.23 27.17 9.61
C THR A 537 22.17 27.00 8.51
N ILE A 538 20.98 27.57 8.71
CA ILE A 538 19.89 27.50 7.70
C ILE A 538 20.32 28.14 6.38
N ASN A 539 21.15 29.19 6.42
CA ASN A 539 21.60 29.87 5.21
C ASN A 539 22.65 29.04 4.43
N ASP A 540 23.45 28.23 5.11
CA ASP A 540 24.56 27.50 4.49
C ASP A 540 24.15 26.08 4.07
N VAL A 541 23.17 25.47 4.76
CA VAL A 541 22.84 24.05 4.61
C VAL A 541 22.49 23.66 3.17
N TYR A 542 21.78 24.52 2.43
CA TYR A 542 21.30 24.19 1.08
C TYR A 542 22.38 24.15 0.00
N GLY A 543 23.56 24.75 0.26
CA GLY A 543 24.73 24.70 -0.62
C GLY A 543 25.81 23.71 -0.16
N ALA A 544 25.71 23.17 1.06
CA ALA A 544 26.71 22.28 1.63
C ALA A 544 26.59 20.85 1.06
N THR A 545 27.72 20.20 0.78
CA THR A 545 27.77 18.85 0.19
C THR A 545 28.00 17.74 1.22
N ASP A 546 28.36 18.09 2.45
CA ASP A 546 28.59 17.16 3.57
C ASP A 546 27.37 16.96 4.48
N VAL A 547 26.21 17.55 4.14
CA VAL A 547 24.98 17.49 4.97
C VAL A 547 24.55 16.07 5.30
N VAL A 548 24.55 15.16 4.30
CA VAL A 548 24.18 13.75 4.52
C VAL A 548 25.19 13.05 5.44
N GLU A 549 26.49 13.36 5.34
CA GLU A 549 27.52 12.82 6.22
C GLU A 549 27.31 13.30 7.68
N LYS A 550 27.07 14.61 7.86
CA LYS A 550 26.82 15.24 9.16
C LYS A 550 25.52 14.76 9.81
N TYR A 551 24.50 14.44 9.01
CA TYR A 551 23.25 13.86 9.51
C TYR A 551 23.42 12.40 9.93
N SER A 552 24.17 11.63 9.14
CA SER A 552 24.34 10.18 9.30
C SER A 552 25.37 9.82 10.38
N THR A 553 26.23 10.77 10.73
CA THR A 553 27.30 10.58 11.73
C THR A 553 27.35 11.73 12.72
N GLY A 554 28.28 11.67 13.69
CA GLY A 554 28.51 12.81 14.59
C GLY A 554 27.32 13.10 15.53
N ILE A 555 27.17 14.38 15.87
CA ILE A 555 26.24 14.85 16.90
C ILE A 555 24.77 14.58 16.51
N SER A 556 24.42 14.66 15.22
CA SER A 556 23.04 14.46 14.75
C SER A 556 22.51 13.05 15.02
N ILE A 557 23.24 12.01 14.61
CA ILE A 557 22.80 10.62 14.82
C ILE A 557 22.74 10.26 16.31
N GLU A 558 23.70 10.74 17.12
CA GLU A 558 23.66 10.52 18.57
C GLU A 558 22.44 11.22 19.18
N PHE A 559 22.16 12.47 18.80
CA PHE A 559 21.00 13.21 19.26
C PHE A 559 19.68 12.49 18.96
N ARG A 560 19.45 12.11 17.70
CA ARG A 560 18.19 11.48 17.25
C ARG A 560 18.00 10.10 17.87
N THR A 561 19.06 9.30 17.99
CA THR A 561 18.99 7.98 18.61
C THR A 561 18.80 8.06 20.12
N ILE A 562 19.35 9.07 20.82
CA ILE A 562 19.02 9.32 22.23
C ILE A 562 17.54 9.66 22.40
N LEU A 563 16.99 10.57 21.59
CA LEU A 563 15.59 10.98 21.73
C LEU A 563 14.63 9.79 21.61
N GLN A 564 14.91 8.85 20.70
CA GLN A 564 14.07 7.67 20.52
C GLN A 564 14.29 6.62 21.63
N ALA A 565 15.54 6.30 21.98
CA ALA A 565 15.88 5.28 22.97
C ALA A 565 15.56 5.71 24.42
N ALA A 566 15.45 7.01 24.69
CA ALA A 566 15.09 7.53 25.98
C ALA A 566 13.64 7.23 26.39
N ILE A 567 12.76 6.92 25.44
CA ILE A 567 11.33 6.79 25.70
C ILE A 567 10.93 5.34 25.93
N ASN A 568 10.06 5.12 26.92
CA ASN A 568 9.28 3.90 27.02
C ASN A 568 8.06 4.02 26.10
N TRP A 569 8.07 3.29 24.99
CA TRP A 569 7.03 3.42 23.96
C TRP A 569 5.76 2.63 24.26
N GLU A 570 5.78 1.66 25.18
CA GLU A 570 4.57 0.92 25.57
C GLU A 570 3.48 1.82 26.19
N PRO A 571 3.75 2.66 27.21
CA PRO A 571 2.74 3.57 27.74
C PRO A 571 2.34 4.66 26.73
N VAL A 572 3.24 5.08 25.83
CA VAL A 572 2.88 5.98 24.72
C VAL A 572 1.84 5.31 23.81
N ALA A 573 2.06 4.04 23.44
CA ALA A 573 1.15 3.30 22.58
C ALA A 573 -0.23 3.10 23.23
N ASN A 574 -0.25 2.75 24.51
CA ASN A 574 -1.50 2.55 25.27
C ASN A 574 -2.27 3.86 25.47
N ASP A 575 -1.60 4.98 25.76
CA ASP A 575 -2.25 6.27 25.96
C ASP A 575 -2.78 6.87 24.64
N LEU A 576 -2.15 6.56 23.50
CA LEU A 576 -2.67 6.93 22.17
C LEU A 576 -3.95 6.15 21.80
N THR A 577 -4.10 4.91 22.28
CA THR A 577 -5.25 4.05 21.98
C THR A 577 -5.90 3.50 23.26
N PRO A 578 -6.49 4.34 24.14
CA PRO A 578 -6.90 3.93 25.48
C PRO A 578 -7.99 2.84 25.53
N ASN A 579 -8.71 2.63 24.42
CA ASN A 579 -9.79 1.65 24.29
C ASN A 579 -9.36 0.37 23.54
N ARG A 580 -8.08 0.22 23.21
CA ARG A 580 -7.53 -0.94 22.48
C ARG A 580 -6.16 -1.32 23.02
N PRO A 581 -5.94 -2.57 23.45
CA PRO A 581 -4.60 -3.05 23.77
C PRO A 581 -3.68 -2.91 22.55
N SER A 582 -2.61 -2.14 22.70
CA SER A 582 -1.68 -1.85 21.61
C SER A 582 -0.22 -2.06 22.04
N SER A 583 0.63 -2.33 21.05
CA SER A 583 2.07 -2.37 21.17
C SER A 583 2.68 -1.23 20.35
N PRO A 584 3.88 -0.75 20.71
CA PRO A 584 4.58 0.21 19.89
C PRO A 584 4.93 -0.39 18.52
N TRP A 585 4.94 0.46 17.49
CA TRP A 585 5.39 0.15 16.15
C TRP A 585 6.19 1.32 15.60
N LEU A 586 7.51 1.20 15.65
CA LEU A 586 8.42 2.29 15.30
C LEU A 586 8.90 2.20 13.85
N SER A 587 8.63 1.08 13.17
CA SER A 587 8.99 0.83 11.78
C SER A 587 8.02 1.49 10.81
N PRO A 588 8.53 2.11 9.72
CA PRO A 588 7.68 2.52 8.61
C PRO A 588 7.11 1.33 7.83
N LEU A 589 7.76 0.18 7.87
CA LEU A 589 7.36 -0.99 7.07
C LEU A 589 6.01 -1.56 7.53
N ALA A 590 5.30 -2.15 6.58
CA ALA A 590 4.02 -2.82 6.79
C ALA A 590 4.22 -4.00 7.75
N GLN A 591 3.50 -4.01 8.87
CA GLN A 591 3.78 -4.96 9.94
C GLN A 591 3.49 -6.42 9.55
N ASP A 592 2.58 -6.66 8.62
CA ASP A 592 2.19 -8.01 8.20
C ASP A 592 2.82 -8.43 6.85
N ALA A 593 3.67 -7.58 6.26
CA ALA A 593 4.40 -7.93 5.04
C ALA A 593 5.33 -9.12 5.25
N ARG A 594 5.50 -9.93 4.19
CA ARG A 594 6.46 -11.03 4.21
C ARG A 594 7.88 -10.50 4.25
N ILE A 595 8.76 -11.06 5.07
CA ILE A 595 10.15 -10.62 5.11
C ILE A 595 10.85 -11.04 3.81
N LYS A 596 10.67 -12.29 3.38
CA LYS A 596 11.26 -12.83 2.15
C LYS A 596 10.33 -13.84 1.47
N ASP A 597 10.35 -13.94 0.15
CA ASP A 597 9.60 -14.98 -0.59
C ASP A 597 10.42 -16.26 -0.80
N ASP A 598 10.97 -16.78 0.30
CA ASP A 598 11.76 -18.01 0.33
C ASP A 598 11.33 -18.85 1.53
N TYR A 599 10.53 -19.89 1.26
CA TYR A 599 10.02 -20.80 2.28
C TYR A 599 11.08 -21.79 2.81
N ASN A 600 12.24 -21.89 2.15
CA ASN A 600 13.33 -22.75 2.58
C ASN A 600 14.32 -22.05 3.51
N ASP A 601 14.26 -20.72 3.62
CA ASP A 601 15.02 -19.96 4.61
C ASP A 601 14.41 -20.24 6.00
N ASP A 602 15.17 -20.81 6.92
CA ASP A 602 14.76 -21.14 8.30
C ASP A 602 15.40 -20.22 9.35
N SER A 603 16.04 -19.12 8.92
CA SER A 603 16.73 -18.17 9.81
C SER A 603 15.81 -17.43 10.78
N LEU A 604 14.51 -17.42 10.50
CA LEU A 604 13.42 -16.95 11.38
C LEU A 604 12.24 -17.92 11.30
N ALA A 605 11.65 -18.21 12.46
CA ALA A 605 10.47 -19.06 12.59
C ALA A 605 9.26 -18.45 11.87
N GLU A 606 9.00 -17.16 12.08
CA GLU A 606 7.88 -16.44 11.49
C GLU A 606 8.36 -15.48 10.39
N ASN A 607 7.69 -15.51 9.23
CA ASN A 607 8.06 -14.74 8.04
C ASN A 607 7.26 -13.42 7.90
N ASN A 608 7.07 -12.69 8.99
CA ASN A 608 6.45 -11.36 8.97
C ASN A 608 7.05 -10.47 10.07
N LEU A 609 6.94 -9.15 9.92
CA LEU A 609 7.56 -8.23 10.87
C LEU A 609 6.80 -8.14 12.22
N ARG A 610 5.47 -8.30 12.24
CA ARG A 610 4.64 -8.22 13.45
C ARG A 610 5.02 -9.30 14.47
N ALA A 611 5.20 -10.54 14.02
CA ALA A 611 5.64 -11.64 14.87
C ALA A 611 7.05 -11.40 15.45
N ASN A 612 7.83 -10.54 14.80
CA ASN A 612 9.17 -10.13 15.22
C ASN A 612 9.20 -8.68 15.74
N ALA A 613 8.07 -8.13 16.20
CA ALA A 613 7.94 -6.71 16.57
C ALA A 613 8.95 -6.26 17.64
N GLU A 614 9.28 -7.14 18.60
CA GLU A 614 10.28 -6.84 19.64
C GLU A 614 11.65 -6.56 19.02
N ALA A 615 12.09 -7.41 18.09
CA ALA A 615 13.37 -7.26 17.39
C ALA A 615 13.38 -6.00 16.50
N VAL A 616 12.29 -5.75 15.76
CA VAL A 616 12.16 -4.55 14.92
C VAL A 616 12.21 -3.26 15.75
N ASN A 617 11.55 -3.25 16.92
CA ASN A 617 11.44 -2.09 17.80
C ASN A 617 12.56 -1.99 18.85
N THR A 618 13.58 -2.85 18.78
CA THR A 618 14.74 -2.76 19.68
C THR A 618 15.57 -1.52 19.32
N LEU A 619 15.94 -0.71 20.31
CA LEU A 619 16.58 0.59 20.08
C LEU A 619 18.02 0.57 20.57
N PHE A 620 18.89 1.35 19.93
CA PHE A 620 20.24 1.60 20.41
C PHE A 620 20.64 3.05 20.19
N VAL A 621 21.66 3.50 20.91
CA VAL A 621 22.24 4.84 20.76
C VAL A 621 23.59 4.75 20.08
N VAL A 622 23.84 5.66 19.15
CA VAL A 622 25.11 5.75 18.43
C VAL A 622 26.01 6.79 19.07
N ASP A 623 27.24 6.43 19.36
CA ASP A 623 28.25 7.35 19.88
C ASP A 623 28.78 8.25 18.75
N SER A 624 28.62 9.57 18.90
CA SER A 624 29.00 10.54 17.85
C SER A 624 30.49 10.54 17.52
N GLU A 625 31.37 10.13 18.42
CA GLU A 625 32.82 10.19 18.22
C GLU A 625 33.32 8.92 17.53
N THR A 626 32.85 7.75 17.98
CA THR A 626 33.35 6.45 17.57
C THR A 626 32.52 5.77 16.47
N GLY A 627 31.24 6.15 16.33
CA GLY A 627 30.25 5.49 15.47
C GLY A 627 29.72 4.16 16.02
N ALA A 628 30.14 3.74 17.21
CA ALA A 628 29.73 2.47 17.81
C ALA A 628 28.42 2.60 18.61
N LYS A 629 27.76 1.46 18.88
CA LYS A 629 26.65 1.40 19.83
C LYS A 629 27.13 1.73 21.23
N VAL A 630 26.37 2.56 21.95
CA VAL A 630 26.68 2.97 23.33
C VAL A 630 26.37 1.83 24.29
N ASN A 631 27.27 1.60 25.27
CA ASN A 631 26.98 0.72 26.40
C ASN A 631 26.04 1.41 27.39
N LEU A 632 24.84 0.88 27.53
CA LEU A 632 23.75 1.35 28.37
C LEU A 632 23.76 0.75 29.78
N GLY A 633 24.81 0.02 30.14
CA GLY A 633 25.05 -0.56 31.45
C GLY A 633 24.96 -2.09 31.45
N SER A 634 25.37 -2.72 32.56
CA SER A 634 25.50 -4.18 32.64
C SER A 634 24.19 -4.96 32.56
N LYS A 635 23.04 -4.32 32.82
CA LYS A 635 21.72 -4.96 32.74
C LYS A 635 21.08 -4.90 31.35
N ILE A 636 21.34 -3.82 30.60
CA ILE A 636 20.72 -3.53 29.30
C ILE A 636 21.67 -3.88 28.15
N GLY A 637 22.99 -3.76 28.35
CA GLY A 637 23.97 -3.98 27.29
C GLY A 637 24.03 -2.79 26.34
N THR A 638 23.93 -3.01 25.03
CA THR A 638 24.03 -1.96 24.00
C THR A 638 22.71 -1.65 23.29
N GLU A 639 21.64 -2.36 23.65
CA GLU A 639 20.34 -2.36 22.99
C GLU A 639 19.24 -2.36 24.04
N ILE A 640 18.12 -1.70 23.78
CA ILE A 640 16.96 -1.62 24.66
C ILE A 640 15.77 -2.21 23.92
N SER A 641 15.30 -3.35 24.39
CA SER A 641 14.04 -3.95 23.93
C SER A 641 12.84 -3.31 24.64
N GLN A 642 11.64 -3.46 24.11
CA GLN A 642 10.46 -2.83 24.70
C GLN A 642 10.06 -3.54 26.01
N SER A 643 10.22 -4.87 26.05
CA SER A 643 9.97 -5.69 27.24
C SER A 643 10.87 -5.37 28.44
N GLU A 644 12.05 -4.77 28.22
CA GLU A 644 12.93 -4.29 29.29
C GLU A 644 12.46 -2.97 29.92
N ASN A 645 11.51 -2.26 29.30
CA ASN A 645 10.97 -0.98 29.78
C ASN A 645 9.71 -1.16 30.64
N SER A 646 9.82 -1.79 31.82
CA SER A 646 8.66 -1.87 32.73
C SER A 646 8.21 -0.49 33.23
N SER A 647 6.91 -0.23 33.15
CA SER A 647 6.24 0.96 33.70
C SER A 647 5.37 0.65 34.93
N LEU A 648 5.25 -0.61 35.36
CA LEU A 648 4.28 -1.04 36.38
C LEU A 648 4.48 -0.36 37.74
N ASP A 649 5.71 0.01 38.07
CA ASP A 649 6.07 0.66 39.35
C ASP A 649 6.38 2.17 39.21
N LYS A 650 6.16 2.75 38.03
CA LYS A 650 6.46 4.17 37.75
C LYS A 650 5.23 5.05 37.95
N ASN A 651 5.43 6.25 38.46
CA ASN A 651 4.36 7.25 38.52
C ASN A 651 4.02 7.77 37.11
N GLU A 652 2.92 8.52 36.99
CA GLU A 652 2.41 9.04 35.70
C GLU A 652 3.41 9.95 34.96
N ASP A 653 4.30 10.66 35.67
CA ASP A 653 5.33 11.52 35.07
C ASP A 653 6.58 10.73 34.61
N ASP A 654 6.85 9.58 35.21
CA ASP A 654 8.03 8.76 34.94
C ASP A 654 7.75 7.58 34.01
N LYS A 655 6.48 7.20 33.80
CA LYS A 655 6.14 6.02 32.98
C LYS A 655 6.67 6.09 31.54
N TYR A 656 6.81 7.29 30.96
CA TYR A 656 7.36 7.50 29.61
C TYR A 656 8.89 7.42 29.54
N LYS A 657 9.59 7.36 30.67
CA LYS A 657 11.05 7.24 30.70
C LYS A 657 11.46 5.78 30.50
N SER A 658 12.38 5.52 29.59
CA SER A 658 13.02 4.20 29.42
C SER A 658 13.79 3.76 30.66
N SER A 659 14.21 2.51 30.70
CA SER A 659 15.12 1.97 31.71
C SER A 659 16.52 2.62 31.67
N ALA A 660 16.94 3.19 30.53
CA ALA A 660 18.23 3.86 30.36
C ALA A 660 18.17 5.40 30.51
N PHE A 661 17.01 5.98 30.85
CA PHE A 661 16.76 7.42 30.79
C PHE A 661 17.82 8.28 31.48
N ASP A 662 18.23 7.92 32.71
CA ASP A 662 19.19 8.72 33.48
C ASP A 662 20.59 8.78 32.83
N LEU A 663 21.02 7.67 32.24
CA LEU A 663 22.28 7.61 31.51
C LEU A 663 22.18 8.44 30.23
N LEU A 664 21.08 8.30 29.51
CA LEU A 664 20.80 9.02 28.27
C LEU A 664 20.64 10.53 28.50
N SER A 665 20.10 10.96 29.64
CA SER A 665 20.02 12.36 30.05
C SER A 665 21.41 13.00 30.25
N LYS A 666 22.31 12.30 30.95
CA LYS A 666 23.71 12.75 31.10
C LYS A 666 24.41 12.86 29.74
N ARG A 667 24.15 11.88 28.87
CA ARG A 667 24.73 11.83 27.53
C ARG A 667 24.21 12.94 26.62
N MET A 668 22.90 13.22 26.65
CA MET A 668 22.29 14.36 25.97
C MET A 668 22.91 15.69 26.43
N THR A 669 23.08 15.85 27.75
CA THR A 669 23.69 17.05 28.34
C THR A 669 25.11 17.26 27.80
N ALA A 670 25.93 16.21 27.77
CA ALA A 670 27.30 16.26 27.25
C ALA A 670 27.34 16.50 25.73
N LEU A 671 26.40 15.94 24.97
CA LEU A 671 26.26 16.20 23.54
C LEU A 671 25.98 17.67 23.27
N LEU A 672 25.03 18.27 24.00
CA LEU A 672 24.71 19.68 23.86
C LEU A 672 25.83 20.59 24.38
N ASP A 673 26.59 20.17 25.40
CA ASP A 673 27.80 20.90 25.81
C ASP A 673 28.81 21.00 24.66
N ARG A 674 29.00 19.92 23.89
CA ARG A 674 29.85 19.94 22.68
C ARG A 674 29.28 20.85 21.60
N LEU A 675 27.97 20.78 21.33
CA LEU A 675 27.31 21.66 20.35
C LEU A 675 27.52 23.14 20.71
N TYR A 676 27.20 23.54 21.94
CA TYR A 676 27.28 24.93 22.39
C TYR A 676 28.71 25.46 22.39
N ALA A 677 29.69 24.61 22.69
CA ALA A 677 31.11 24.95 22.56
C ALA A 677 31.53 25.14 21.09
N GLN A 678 31.04 24.28 20.18
CA GLN A 678 31.35 24.37 18.74
C GLN A 678 30.73 25.59 18.08
N THR A 679 29.50 25.95 18.45
CA THR A 679 28.75 27.06 17.84
C THR A 679 28.94 28.39 18.59
N SER A 680 29.66 28.38 19.72
CA SER A 680 29.80 29.54 20.63
C SER A 680 28.44 30.11 21.08
N THR A 681 27.43 29.25 21.23
CA THR A 681 26.08 29.65 21.60
C THR A 681 25.97 29.85 23.13
N PRO A 682 25.33 30.93 23.62
CA PRO A 682 25.06 31.10 25.06
C PRO A 682 24.21 29.97 25.63
N GLU A 683 24.53 29.47 26.83
CA GLU A 683 23.76 28.40 27.50
C GLU A 683 22.28 28.74 27.73
N THR A 684 21.89 30.03 27.69
CA THR A 684 20.50 30.48 27.81
C THR A 684 19.67 30.29 26.54
N THR A 685 20.32 30.17 25.38
CA THR A 685 19.64 29.91 24.10
C THR A 685 19.16 28.47 24.12
N LYS A 686 17.91 28.22 23.71
CA LYS A 686 17.37 26.87 23.61
C LYS A 686 17.50 26.33 22.18
N VAL A 687 17.70 25.03 22.06
CA VAL A 687 17.53 24.31 20.79
C VAL A 687 16.04 24.08 20.57
N ASN A 688 15.44 24.77 19.59
CA ASN A 688 14.00 24.66 19.32
C ASN A 688 13.73 23.63 18.23
N ILE A 689 13.00 22.56 18.59
CA ILE A 689 12.66 21.45 17.68
C ILE A 689 11.15 21.25 17.72
N PRO A 690 10.38 21.99 16.91
CA PRO A 690 8.94 21.81 16.84
C PRO A 690 8.61 20.63 15.91
N TYR A 691 7.91 19.64 16.47
CA TYR A 691 7.30 18.58 15.69
C TYR A 691 5.87 18.97 15.32
N PHE A 692 5.46 18.68 14.09
CA PHE A 692 4.13 19.04 13.60
C PHE A 692 3.22 17.82 13.41
N PHE A 693 1.97 17.92 13.84
CA PHE A 693 0.98 16.89 13.61
C PHE A 693 0.50 16.92 12.17
N ARG A 694 0.52 15.76 11.50
CA ARG A 694 0.15 15.67 10.09
C ARG A 694 -1.33 15.96 9.79
N TYR A 695 -2.20 16.04 10.79
CA TYR A 695 -3.62 16.35 10.60
C TYR A 695 -4.05 17.63 11.31
N ILE A 696 -5.19 18.17 10.89
CA ILE A 696 -5.75 19.42 11.44
C ILE A 696 -6.70 19.21 12.63
N ASN A 697 -7.00 17.95 12.95
CA ASN A 697 -8.03 17.54 13.91
C ASN A 697 -7.53 16.45 14.89
N PRO A 698 -6.44 16.67 15.64
CA PRO A 698 -6.00 15.72 16.66
C PRO A 698 -7.08 15.48 17.72
N THR A 699 -7.22 14.24 18.16
CA THR A 699 -8.14 13.87 19.24
C THR A 699 -7.52 14.21 20.61
N PRO A 700 -8.34 14.36 21.69
CA PRO A 700 -7.81 14.65 23.02
C PRO A 700 -6.73 13.67 23.53
N PRO A 701 -6.86 12.33 23.35
CA PRO A 701 -5.79 11.39 23.72
C PRO A 701 -4.45 11.67 23.01
N ILE A 702 -4.49 12.05 21.73
CA ILE A 702 -3.29 12.41 20.95
C ILE A 702 -2.62 13.65 21.55
N LEU A 703 -3.40 14.72 21.76
CA LEU A 703 -2.88 15.98 22.33
C LEU A 703 -2.19 15.75 23.68
N MET A 704 -2.89 15.09 24.61
CA MET A 704 -2.37 14.85 25.96
C MET A 704 -1.12 13.96 25.96
N THR A 705 -1.11 12.90 25.15
CA THR A 705 0.04 11.98 25.06
C THR A 705 1.26 12.68 24.49
N PHE A 706 1.09 13.49 23.45
CA PHE A 706 2.18 14.23 22.83
C PHE A 706 2.71 15.36 23.70
N GLU A 707 1.86 16.08 24.44
CA GLU A 707 2.32 17.06 25.44
C GLU A 707 3.19 16.39 26.53
N LYS A 708 2.76 15.23 27.05
CA LYS A 708 3.54 14.45 28.02
C LYS A 708 4.85 13.92 27.45
N LEU A 709 4.83 13.47 26.19
CA LEU A 709 6.03 13.02 25.48
C LEU A 709 7.04 14.15 25.31
N ALA A 710 6.60 15.32 24.83
CA ALA A 710 7.43 16.51 24.69
C ALA A 710 8.00 16.97 26.05
N LYS A 711 7.17 16.98 27.10
CA LYS A 711 7.62 17.25 28.48
C LYS A 711 8.72 16.30 28.91
N THR A 712 8.55 14.99 28.68
CA THR A 712 9.55 13.97 29.04
C THR A 712 10.86 14.20 28.29
N MET A 713 10.81 14.45 26.99
CA MET A 713 12.01 14.70 26.18
C MET A 713 12.77 15.98 26.59
N ASN A 714 12.04 17.04 26.98
CA ASN A 714 12.67 18.26 27.47
C ASN A 714 13.44 18.07 28.79
N THR A 715 13.17 16.98 29.54
CA THR A 715 13.96 16.65 30.74
C THR A 715 15.25 15.89 30.46
N LEU A 716 15.54 15.54 29.19
CA LEU A 716 16.78 14.86 28.83
C LEU A 716 18.01 15.73 29.05
N ASP A 717 17.94 17.03 28.77
CA ASP A 717 19.05 17.94 29.08
C ASP A 717 18.93 18.49 30.50
N GLN A 718 19.90 18.16 31.34
CA GLN A 718 19.92 18.56 32.75
C GLN A 718 20.08 20.07 32.93
N LYS A 719 20.57 20.77 31.90
CA LYS A 719 20.69 22.23 31.86
C LYS A 719 19.46 22.93 31.28
N GLY A 720 18.43 22.21 30.84
CA GLY A 720 17.16 22.78 30.38
C GLY A 720 17.23 23.55 29.05
N ARG A 721 18.19 23.23 28.18
CA ARG A 721 18.43 23.87 26.89
C ARG A 721 17.59 23.29 25.75
N LEU A 722 16.97 22.12 25.92
CA LEU A 722 16.07 21.57 24.92
C LEU A 722 14.70 22.23 24.97
N ASN A 723 14.13 22.48 23.78
CA ASN A 723 12.75 22.88 23.59
C ASN A 723 12.11 22.06 22.46
N ILE A 724 11.76 20.82 22.77
CA ILE A 724 10.93 19.95 21.94
C ILE A 724 9.48 20.31 22.19
N SER A 725 8.76 20.62 21.12
CA SER A 725 7.34 20.99 21.20
C SER A 725 6.53 20.24 20.17
N PHE A 726 5.24 20.12 20.43
CA PHE A 726 4.25 19.55 19.52
C PHE A 726 3.32 20.67 19.05
N THR A 727 3.09 20.75 17.74
CA THR A 727 2.27 21.78 17.10
C THR A 727 1.33 21.15 16.07
N TYR A 728 0.21 21.81 15.77
CA TYR A 728 -0.71 21.41 14.68
C TYR A 728 -1.44 22.65 14.16
N SER A 729 -2.01 22.57 12.96
CA SER A 729 -2.87 23.62 12.42
C SER A 729 -4.34 23.26 12.59
N GLN A 730 -5.19 24.27 12.75
CA GLN A 730 -6.66 24.08 12.80
C GLN A 730 -7.31 24.24 11.42
N ASN A 731 -6.54 24.54 10.37
CA ASN A 731 -7.06 24.76 9.02
C ASN A 731 -6.06 24.31 7.93
N ALA A 732 -6.56 24.20 6.70
CA ALA A 732 -5.78 23.73 5.56
C ALA A 732 -4.62 24.68 5.19
N ASP A 733 -4.80 26.00 5.34
CA ASP A 733 -3.78 26.97 4.95
C ASP A 733 -2.55 26.91 5.85
N GLY A 734 -2.74 26.82 7.18
CA GLY A 734 -1.64 26.63 8.11
C GLY A 734 -0.97 25.27 7.94
N TRP A 735 -1.74 24.23 7.61
CA TRP A 735 -1.18 22.92 7.25
C TRP A 735 -0.29 23.01 6.00
N ARG A 736 -0.77 23.63 4.92
CA ARG A 736 0.01 23.83 3.68
C ARG A 736 1.22 24.73 3.90
N ALA A 737 1.10 25.75 4.75
CA ALA A 737 2.19 26.63 5.09
C ALA A 737 3.33 25.88 5.80
N HIS A 738 3.01 24.96 6.72
CA HIS A 738 4.00 24.12 7.39
C HIS A 738 4.74 23.22 6.39
N TRP A 739 4.01 22.38 5.65
CA TRP A 739 4.62 21.41 4.73
C TRP A 739 5.23 22.03 3.47
N GLY A 740 4.87 23.27 3.14
CA GLY A 740 5.54 24.03 2.08
C GLY A 740 6.74 24.84 2.54
N SER A 741 7.01 24.92 3.85
CA SER A 741 8.20 25.57 4.42
C SER A 741 9.37 24.59 4.50
N GLY A 742 10.58 25.10 4.69
CA GLY A 742 11.74 24.25 4.92
C GLY A 742 11.68 23.61 6.30
N GLY A 743 11.78 22.29 6.35
CA GLY A 743 11.58 21.47 7.54
C GLY A 743 12.56 20.30 7.61
N PHE A 744 12.60 19.65 8.78
CA PHE A 744 13.36 18.42 9.02
C PHE A 744 12.46 17.17 9.10
N GLU A 745 11.15 17.36 8.93
CA GLU A 745 10.16 16.29 8.81
C GLU A 745 9.57 16.32 7.39
N ASP A 746 9.22 15.15 6.87
CA ASP A 746 8.47 15.02 5.61
C ASP A 746 7.39 13.94 5.74
N LEU A 747 6.36 14.08 4.91
CA LEU A 747 5.32 13.07 4.76
C LEU A 747 5.79 12.00 3.78
N THR A 748 5.67 10.75 4.19
CA THR A 748 6.01 9.59 3.35
C THR A 748 4.78 8.70 3.21
N ALA A 749 4.57 8.11 2.05
CA ALA A 749 3.53 7.13 1.82
C ALA A 749 3.95 6.22 0.68
N TRP A 750 3.92 4.91 0.90
CA TRP A 750 4.30 3.93 -0.11
C TRP A 750 3.37 2.73 -0.03
N GLY A 751 2.84 2.34 -1.18
CA GLY A 751 2.20 1.05 -1.40
C GLY A 751 3.20 0.10 -2.03
N TYR A 752 3.18 -1.17 -1.63
CA TYR A 752 4.17 -2.15 -2.02
C TYR A 752 3.82 -2.68 -3.41
N ASP A 753 4.76 -2.58 -4.34
CA ASP A 753 4.65 -3.15 -5.69
C ASP A 753 4.70 -4.69 -5.66
N TYR A 754 5.26 -5.29 -4.60
CA TYR A 754 5.28 -6.74 -4.40
C TYR A 754 5.27 -7.09 -2.91
N LYS A 755 4.80 -8.30 -2.57
CA LYS A 755 4.38 -8.71 -1.22
C LYS A 755 5.46 -8.77 -0.12
N THR A 756 6.71 -8.45 -0.43
CA THR A 756 7.82 -8.56 0.53
C THR A 756 8.27 -7.20 1.03
N ILE A 757 8.95 -7.15 2.17
CA ILE A 757 9.50 -5.89 2.70
C ILE A 757 10.50 -5.22 1.75
N GLY A 758 11.05 -5.94 0.76
CA GLY A 758 11.87 -5.35 -0.30
C GLY A 758 11.19 -4.16 -0.99
N SER A 759 9.88 -4.22 -1.24
CA SER A 759 9.17 -3.09 -1.84
C SER A 759 9.04 -1.92 -0.86
N GLY A 760 8.86 -2.21 0.43
CA GLY A 760 8.94 -1.16 1.45
C GLY A 760 10.34 -0.59 1.66
N LEU A 761 11.39 -1.36 1.40
CA LEU A 761 12.76 -0.83 1.42
C LEU A 761 13.03 0.06 0.21
N ASP A 762 12.43 -0.26 -0.95
CA ASP A 762 12.45 0.60 -2.15
C ASP A 762 11.83 1.96 -1.90
N GLY A 763 10.59 2.01 -1.40
CA GLY A 763 9.96 3.29 -1.13
C GLY A 763 10.74 4.14 -0.11
N ILE A 764 11.37 3.54 0.91
CA ILE A 764 12.20 4.25 1.90
C ILE A 764 13.44 4.79 1.19
N THR A 765 14.01 3.98 0.30
CA THR A 765 15.21 4.34 -0.44
C THR A 765 14.98 5.53 -1.36
N THR A 766 13.82 5.56 -2.01
CA THR A 766 13.39 6.61 -2.93
C THR A 766 12.91 7.86 -2.20
N GLN A 767 11.97 7.74 -1.26
CA GLN A 767 11.34 8.90 -0.60
C GLN A 767 12.23 9.54 0.46
N SER A 768 12.99 8.76 1.21
CA SER A 768 13.90 9.29 2.24
C SER A 768 15.27 9.70 1.68
N LYS A 769 15.49 9.54 0.37
CA LYS A 769 16.77 9.79 -0.33
C LYS A 769 17.93 8.92 0.16
N LEU A 770 17.65 7.69 0.61
CA LEU A 770 18.66 6.77 1.14
C LEU A 770 19.74 6.44 0.09
N VAL A 771 19.42 6.57 -1.21
CA VAL A 771 20.37 6.38 -2.31
C VAL A 771 21.62 7.24 -2.19
N ASN A 772 21.54 8.45 -1.61
CA ASN A 772 22.69 9.31 -1.43
C ASN A 772 23.57 8.85 -0.26
N LEU A 773 22.96 8.33 0.81
CA LEU A 773 23.70 7.64 1.85
C LEU A 773 24.39 6.39 1.28
N PHE A 774 23.71 5.62 0.44
CA PHE A 774 24.33 4.46 -0.22
C PHE A 774 25.51 4.86 -1.09
N ALA A 775 25.39 5.96 -1.86
CA ALA A 775 26.50 6.49 -2.63
C ALA A 775 27.69 6.89 -1.73
N GLN A 776 27.46 7.63 -0.63
CA GLN A 776 28.50 8.04 0.31
C GLN A 776 29.19 6.85 0.98
N LEU A 777 28.42 5.88 1.49
CA LEU A 777 28.96 4.66 2.11
C LEU A 777 29.74 3.79 1.11
N SER A 778 29.47 3.93 -0.18
CA SER A 778 30.11 3.12 -1.22
C SER A 778 31.33 3.79 -1.86
N THR A 779 31.52 5.09 -1.63
CA THR A 779 32.66 5.88 -2.14
C THR A 779 33.63 6.27 -1.03
N ASP A 780 33.21 6.37 0.23
CA ASP A 780 34.07 6.63 1.39
C ASP A 780 34.18 5.42 2.33
N SER A 781 35.32 4.72 2.24
CA SER A 781 35.61 3.56 3.08
C SER A 781 35.76 3.86 4.58
N ASN A 782 36.20 5.07 4.95
CA ASN A 782 36.34 5.47 6.35
C ASN A 782 34.97 5.75 6.97
N LEU A 783 34.12 6.47 6.23
CA LEU A 783 32.73 6.69 6.61
C LEU A 783 32.00 5.35 6.77
N ALA A 784 32.10 4.46 5.78
CA ALA A 784 31.50 3.13 5.81
C ALA A 784 31.98 2.30 7.01
N SER A 785 33.28 2.33 7.31
CA SER A 785 33.83 1.60 8.46
C SER A 785 33.37 2.17 9.80
N ARG A 786 33.18 3.49 9.90
CA ARG A 786 32.69 4.14 11.14
C ARG A 786 31.20 3.90 11.33
N PHE A 787 30.40 4.12 10.29
CA PHE A 787 28.95 3.94 10.29
C PHE A 787 28.56 2.46 10.50
N GLY A 788 29.28 1.54 9.85
CA GLY A 788 29.03 0.10 9.92
C GLY A 788 29.27 -0.55 11.30
N LYS A 789 29.83 0.18 12.28
CA LYS A 789 29.92 -0.31 13.67
C LYS A 789 28.56 -0.39 14.35
N ALA A 790 27.65 0.51 14.01
CA ALA A 790 26.28 0.50 14.53
C ALA A 790 25.27 0.00 13.49
N PHE A 791 25.53 0.24 12.20
CA PHE A 791 24.62 -0.08 11.09
C PHE A 791 25.27 -0.99 10.01
N PRO A 792 25.71 -2.20 10.37
CA PRO A 792 26.38 -3.10 9.43
C PRO A 792 25.51 -3.50 8.23
N ARG A 793 24.19 -3.70 8.39
CA ARG A 793 23.31 -4.13 7.29
C ARG A 793 23.05 -3.03 6.28
N LEU A 794 22.96 -1.77 6.70
CA LEU A 794 22.91 -0.64 5.78
C LEU A 794 24.19 -0.51 4.94
N VAL A 795 25.37 -0.75 5.53
CA VAL A 795 26.64 -0.75 4.78
C VAL A 795 26.70 -1.91 3.78
N GLU A 796 26.18 -3.08 4.17
CA GLU A 796 26.08 -4.24 3.28
C GLU A 796 25.15 -3.96 2.08
N ALA A 797 23.97 -3.41 2.34
CA ALA A 797 23.02 -3.01 1.31
C ALA A 797 23.59 -1.93 0.37
N ALA A 798 24.30 -0.92 0.90
CA ALA A 798 24.95 0.11 0.09
C ALA A 798 25.99 -0.48 -0.88
N LYS A 799 26.83 -1.41 -0.41
CA LYS A 799 27.82 -2.10 -1.26
C LYS A 799 27.15 -2.94 -2.34
N ALA A 800 26.07 -3.65 -2.00
CA ALA A 800 25.29 -4.42 -2.97
C ALA A 800 24.62 -3.50 -4.00
N PHE A 801 24.12 -2.33 -3.58
CA PHE A 801 23.53 -1.33 -4.45
C PHE A 801 24.54 -0.80 -5.46
N LYS A 802 25.75 -0.41 -5.01
CA LYS A 802 26.83 0.01 -5.90
C LYS A 802 27.17 -1.08 -6.93
N ALA A 803 27.34 -2.33 -6.49
CA ALA A 803 27.65 -3.44 -7.38
C ALA A 803 26.53 -3.69 -8.42
N TYR A 804 25.27 -3.48 -8.02
CA TYR A 804 24.14 -3.55 -8.93
C TYR A 804 24.16 -2.43 -9.98
N VAL A 805 24.40 -1.17 -9.57
CA VAL A 805 24.47 -0.02 -10.48
C VAL A 805 25.64 -0.18 -11.47
N GLU A 806 26.82 -0.55 -11.00
CA GLU A 806 27.99 -0.81 -11.85
C GLU A 806 27.72 -1.95 -12.85
N LYS A 807 26.99 -2.99 -12.43
CA LYS A 807 26.59 -4.10 -13.30
C LYS A 807 25.68 -3.60 -14.42
N ILE A 808 24.58 -2.90 -14.11
CA ILE A 808 23.63 -2.48 -15.15
C ILE A 808 24.25 -1.48 -16.13
N GLU A 809 25.14 -0.58 -15.66
CA GLU A 809 25.90 0.30 -16.55
C GLU A 809 26.81 -0.49 -17.49
N SER A 810 27.50 -1.53 -16.97
CA SER A 810 28.34 -2.41 -17.80
C SER A 810 27.54 -3.22 -18.83
N GLU A 811 26.26 -3.48 -18.55
CA GLU A 811 25.30 -4.13 -19.44
C GLU A 811 24.66 -3.14 -20.44
N GLY A 812 25.04 -1.86 -20.39
CA GLY A 812 24.65 -0.82 -21.35
C GLY A 812 23.47 0.06 -20.92
N ALA A 813 23.05 0.00 -19.65
CA ALA A 813 22.05 0.93 -19.13
C ALA A 813 22.56 2.38 -19.17
N LEU A 814 21.70 3.31 -19.58
CA LEU A 814 22.01 4.74 -19.60
C LEU A 814 21.56 5.39 -18.29
N ILE A 815 22.50 5.97 -17.54
CA ILE A 815 22.22 6.72 -16.31
C ILE A 815 22.63 8.18 -16.57
N SER A 816 21.67 9.11 -16.43
CA SER A 816 21.89 10.51 -16.84
C SER A 816 22.81 11.28 -15.89
N ILE A 817 22.90 10.86 -14.63
CA ILE A 817 23.81 11.39 -13.62
C ILE A 817 24.65 10.21 -13.10
N PRO A 818 25.98 10.18 -13.31
CA PRO A 818 26.83 9.06 -12.89
C PRO A 818 26.74 8.78 -11.38
N PHE A 819 26.72 7.50 -10.99
CA PHE A 819 26.60 7.09 -9.58
C PHE A 819 27.67 7.72 -8.66
N ALA A 820 28.88 7.90 -9.18
CA ALA A 820 29.98 8.53 -8.45
C ALA A 820 29.68 9.97 -7.99
N ASP A 821 28.79 10.68 -8.69
CA ASP A 821 28.43 12.06 -8.39
C ASP A 821 27.31 12.18 -7.35
N TRP A 822 26.57 11.10 -7.08
CA TRP A 822 25.42 11.12 -6.18
C TRP A 822 25.81 11.44 -4.73
N ALA A 823 27.03 11.09 -4.33
CA ALA A 823 27.56 11.34 -2.98
C ALA A 823 27.86 12.83 -2.71
N ALA A 824 27.99 13.64 -3.77
CA ALA A 824 28.42 15.04 -3.71
C ALA A 824 27.28 16.05 -3.93
N LEU A 825 26.05 15.59 -4.12
CA LEU A 825 24.89 16.47 -4.33
C LEU A 825 24.55 17.24 -3.05
N ASN A 826 24.35 18.55 -3.18
CA ASN A 826 23.86 19.40 -2.08
C ASN A 826 22.33 19.23 -1.87
N PRO A 827 21.74 19.69 -0.74
CA PRO A 827 20.31 19.55 -0.49
C PRO A 827 19.39 20.12 -1.57
N THR A 828 19.80 21.18 -2.27
CA THR A 828 19.01 21.77 -3.36
C THR A 828 18.87 20.78 -4.52
N LEU A 829 19.98 20.21 -4.98
CA LEU A 829 19.97 19.18 -6.02
C LEU A 829 19.28 17.89 -5.55
N LEU A 830 19.49 17.50 -4.29
CA LEU A 830 18.85 16.33 -3.69
C LEU A 830 17.33 16.46 -3.58
N ALA A 831 16.79 17.67 -3.46
CA ALA A 831 15.35 17.90 -3.45
C ALA A 831 14.67 17.47 -4.74
N ASP A 832 15.35 17.61 -5.87
CA ASP A 832 14.81 17.32 -7.20
C ASP A 832 15.44 16.08 -7.85
N PHE A 833 16.36 15.39 -7.16
CA PHE A 833 17.14 14.28 -7.73
C PHE A 833 16.28 13.18 -8.37
N SER A 834 15.19 12.77 -7.70
CA SER A 834 14.28 11.75 -8.22
C SER A 834 13.58 12.16 -9.53
N HIS A 835 13.34 13.46 -9.72
CA HIS A 835 12.77 14.01 -10.96
C HIS A 835 13.86 14.23 -12.03
N ALA A 836 15.04 14.67 -11.61
CA ALA A 836 16.17 14.96 -12.48
C ALA A 836 16.74 13.70 -13.15
N LEU A 837 16.85 12.59 -12.40
CA LEU A 837 17.45 11.35 -12.90
C LEU A 837 16.59 10.73 -14.02
N GLY A 838 17.20 10.58 -15.20
CA GLY A 838 16.56 10.10 -16.42
C GLY A 838 16.28 11.18 -17.47
N SER A 839 16.20 12.45 -17.05
CA SER A 839 15.85 13.57 -17.95
C SER A 839 16.87 14.72 -17.95
N TYR A 840 17.69 14.80 -16.90
CA TYR A 840 18.69 15.85 -16.70
C TYR A 840 20.07 15.25 -16.41
N LYS A 841 21.10 16.04 -16.65
CA LYS A 841 22.48 15.80 -16.22
C LYS A 841 22.96 16.96 -15.35
N LEU A 842 24.08 16.77 -14.66
CA LEU A 842 24.76 17.88 -13.98
C LEU A 842 25.47 18.78 -15.00
N ASN A 843 25.48 20.09 -14.73
CA ASN A 843 26.35 21.02 -15.45
C ASN A 843 27.85 20.78 -15.12
N ASP A 844 28.74 21.46 -15.83
CA ASP A 844 30.20 21.29 -15.63
C ASP A 844 30.67 21.65 -14.21
N ALA A 845 29.99 22.60 -13.56
CA ALA A 845 30.28 23.01 -12.18
C ALA A 845 29.71 22.05 -11.13
N LYS A 846 28.84 21.12 -11.54
CA LYS A 846 28.09 20.16 -10.71
C LYS A 846 27.23 20.82 -9.62
N ASP A 847 26.73 22.01 -9.89
CA ASP A 847 25.91 22.80 -8.97
C ASP A 847 24.47 23.02 -9.45
N ASP A 848 24.13 22.59 -10.67
CA ASP A 848 22.79 22.70 -11.25
C ASP A 848 22.45 21.54 -12.20
N TYR A 849 21.15 21.31 -12.43
CA TYR A 849 20.64 20.36 -13.42
C TYR A 849 20.40 21.04 -14.78
N VAL A 850 20.84 20.38 -15.86
CA VAL A 850 20.56 20.80 -17.24
C VAL A 850 19.90 19.66 -18.00
N GLU A 851 18.90 19.97 -18.81
CA GLU A 851 18.18 18.97 -19.60
C GLU A 851 19.13 18.21 -20.53
N LEU A 852 18.86 16.93 -20.72
CA LEU A 852 19.54 16.13 -21.72
C LEU A 852 19.26 16.71 -23.12
N THR A 853 20.30 16.83 -23.93
CA THR A 853 20.18 17.27 -25.33
C THR A 853 19.42 16.25 -26.18
N GLU A 854 18.84 16.67 -27.30
CA GLU A 854 18.16 15.75 -28.25
C GLU A 854 19.08 14.60 -28.69
N GLU A 855 20.38 14.86 -28.86
CA GLU A 855 21.36 13.83 -29.20
C GLU A 855 21.52 12.79 -28.07
N GLU A 856 21.54 13.24 -26.82
CA GLU A 856 21.62 12.35 -25.66
C GLU A 856 20.35 11.54 -25.49
N GLN A 857 19.18 12.17 -25.65
CA GLN A 857 17.88 11.48 -25.62
C GLN A 857 17.77 10.44 -26.74
N ALA A 858 18.32 10.73 -27.94
CA ALA A 858 18.32 9.81 -29.07
C ALA A 858 19.19 8.55 -28.87
N ARG A 859 20.09 8.51 -27.88
CA ARG A 859 20.89 7.31 -27.55
C ARG A 859 20.07 6.21 -26.89
N GLY A 860 18.92 6.55 -26.32
CA GLY A 860 18.01 5.62 -25.67
C GLY A 860 17.43 6.19 -24.38
N ARG A 861 16.53 5.40 -23.77
CA ARG A 861 15.92 5.75 -22.48
C ARG A 861 16.97 5.71 -21.38
N HIS A 862 17.13 6.84 -20.69
CA HIS A 862 17.88 6.90 -19.44
C HIS A 862 17.01 6.39 -18.29
N LEU A 863 17.62 5.66 -17.36
CA LEU A 863 16.92 5.08 -16.22
C LEU A 863 16.57 6.17 -15.19
N THR A 864 15.36 6.06 -14.64
CA THR A 864 14.91 6.88 -13.51
C THR A 864 15.35 6.27 -12.18
N ILE A 865 15.16 6.99 -11.07
CA ILE A 865 15.48 6.44 -9.74
C ILE A 865 14.67 5.19 -9.42
N SER A 866 13.36 5.20 -9.72
CA SER A 866 12.46 4.07 -9.48
C SER A 866 12.82 2.86 -10.33
N ASP A 867 13.30 3.04 -11.57
CA ASP A 867 13.77 1.94 -12.41
C ASP A 867 14.97 1.21 -11.78
N ILE A 868 15.85 1.95 -11.09
CA ILE A 868 17.08 1.41 -10.48
C ILE A 868 16.76 0.76 -9.13
N THR A 869 16.07 1.46 -8.23
CA THR A 869 15.89 1.03 -6.84
C THR A 869 14.90 -0.14 -6.71
N SER A 870 13.79 -0.12 -7.46
CA SER A 870 12.78 -1.19 -7.41
C SER A 870 13.36 -2.55 -7.82
N LYS A 871 14.11 -2.58 -8.93
CA LYS A 871 14.80 -3.78 -9.41
C LYS A 871 15.95 -4.19 -8.49
N PHE A 872 16.68 -3.24 -7.91
CA PHE A 872 17.69 -3.57 -6.92
C PHE A 872 17.08 -4.31 -5.73
N TRP A 873 16.04 -3.74 -5.10
CA TRP A 873 15.44 -4.33 -3.92
C TRP A 873 14.74 -5.65 -4.20
N LEU A 874 14.09 -5.78 -5.36
CA LEU A 874 13.51 -7.05 -5.78
C LEU A 874 14.59 -8.14 -5.88
N ASN A 875 15.73 -7.83 -6.51
CA ASN A 875 16.85 -8.76 -6.66
C ASN A 875 17.58 -9.03 -5.35
N TYR A 876 17.79 -7.99 -4.52
CA TYR A 876 18.49 -8.10 -3.24
C TYR A 876 17.69 -8.95 -2.26
N ASN A 877 16.38 -8.70 -2.14
CA ASN A 877 15.47 -9.44 -1.27
C ASN A 877 15.36 -10.92 -1.69
N ASN A 878 15.37 -11.20 -3.00
CA ASN A 878 15.27 -12.56 -3.54
C ASN A 878 16.64 -13.28 -3.67
N SER A 879 17.74 -12.62 -3.31
CA SER A 879 19.08 -13.21 -3.34
C SER A 879 19.19 -14.36 -2.33
N SER A 880 19.88 -15.43 -2.72
CA SER A 880 20.22 -16.54 -1.80
C SER A 880 21.25 -16.14 -0.74
N ALA A 881 21.98 -15.05 -0.95
CA ALA A 881 22.94 -14.52 0.02
C ALA A 881 22.27 -13.72 1.15
N VAL A 882 21.01 -13.30 0.97
CA VAL A 882 20.25 -12.49 1.92
C VAL A 882 19.22 -13.37 2.62
N THR A 883 19.24 -13.36 3.96
CA THR A 883 18.33 -14.17 4.80
C THR A 883 17.22 -13.31 5.41
N LYS A 884 16.11 -13.94 5.79
CA LYS A 884 15.02 -13.31 6.56
C LYS A 884 15.56 -12.58 7.79
N LYS A 885 16.49 -13.19 8.53
CA LYS A 885 17.13 -12.54 9.68
C LYS A 885 17.90 -11.27 9.32
N SER A 886 18.69 -11.27 8.24
CA SER A 886 19.44 -10.07 7.81
C SER A 886 18.52 -8.92 7.38
N LEU A 887 17.39 -9.24 6.75
CA LEU A 887 16.37 -8.27 6.36
C LEU A 887 15.62 -7.68 7.57
N LEU A 888 15.36 -8.49 8.59
CA LEU A 888 14.83 -8.03 9.88
C LEU A 888 15.81 -7.08 10.59
N GLU A 889 17.10 -7.42 10.62
CA GLU A 889 18.16 -6.56 11.19
C GLU A 889 18.28 -5.24 10.42
N LEU A 890 18.19 -5.27 9.08
CA LEU A 890 18.15 -4.06 8.25
C LEU A 890 16.92 -3.18 8.57
N ALA A 891 15.74 -3.78 8.73
CA ALA A 891 14.53 -3.07 9.12
C ALA A 891 14.69 -2.38 10.49
N ASN A 892 15.31 -3.06 11.46
CA ASN A 892 15.64 -2.48 12.76
C ASN A 892 16.65 -1.31 12.65
N GLU A 893 17.71 -1.47 11.87
CA GLU A 893 18.68 -0.41 11.62
C GLU A 893 18.01 0.86 11.06
N LEU A 894 17.03 0.72 10.16
CA LEU A 894 16.26 1.84 9.61
C LEU A 894 15.36 2.52 10.65
N VAL A 895 14.74 1.76 11.57
CA VAL A 895 13.95 2.31 12.70
C VAL A 895 14.79 3.26 13.53
N VAL A 896 16.00 2.83 13.90
CA VAL A 896 16.94 3.61 14.70
C VAL A 896 17.52 4.77 13.89
N TYR A 897 17.86 4.52 12.62
CA TYR A 897 18.48 5.51 11.75
C TYR A 897 17.58 6.71 11.47
N PHE A 898 16.29 6.54 11.21
CA PHE A 898 15.37 7.68 10.99
C PHE A 898 14.87 8.32 12.29
N GLY A 899 14.90 7.58 13.40
CA GLY A 899 14.46 8.07 14.70
C GLY A 899 12.93 8.19 14.80
N PHE A 900 12.47 8.87 15.83
CA PHE A 900 11.05 9.06 16.10
C PHE A 900 10.49 10.34 15.47
N THR A 901 9.16 10.40 15.34
CA THR A 901 8.39 11.58 14.96
C THR A 901 7.08 11.59 15.76
N PHE A 902 6.45 12.74 15.98
CA PHE A 902 5.12 12.79 16.62
C PHE A 902 4.03 12.35 15.65
N ASP A 903 3.66 11.07 15.66
CA ASP A 903 2.59 10.51 14.84
C ASP A 903 1.80 9.46 15.61
N HIS A 904 0.47 9.44 15.48
CA HIS A 904 -0.37 8.41 16.10
C HIS A 904 -0.17 7.01 15.48
N ALA A 905 0.41 6.94 14.27
CA ALA A 905 0.68 5.69 13.56
C ALA A 905 1.91 4.92 14.10
N MET A 906 2.28 5.15 15.36
CA MET A 906 3.37 4.45 16.07
C MET A 906 2.87 3.28 16.92
N THR A 907 1.67 2.77 16.62
CA THR A 907 1.02 1.73 17.43
C THR A 907 0.41 0.66 16.53
N ILE A 908 0.46 -0.58 16.98
CA ILE A 908 -0.27 -1.70 16.40
C ILE A 908 -1.11 -2.37 17.48
N GLY A 909 -2.26 -2.96 17.13
CA GLY A 909 -3.00 -3.75 18.11
C GLY A 909 -2.20 -4.98 18.58
N LYS A 910 -2.28 -5.30 19.87
CA LYS A 910 -1.73 -6.57 20.42
C LYS A 910 -2.40 -7.79 19.78
N THR A 911 -3.66 -7.64 19.38
CA THR A 911 -4.38 -8.56 18.48
C THR A 911 -4.57 -7.92 17.12
N ASN A 912 -4.44 -8.75 16.07
CA ASN A 912 -4.79 -8.40 14.69
C ASN A 912 -6.30 -8.55 14.42
N PHE A 913 -7.08 -9.11 15.34
CA PHE A 913 -8.54 -9.17 15.21
C PHE A 913 -9.21 -7.88 15.70
N SER A 914 -10.08 -7.33 14.85
CA SER A 914 -10.95 -6.20 15.20
C SER A 914 -12.40 -6.61 15.04
N PRO A 915 -13.27 -6.39 16.05
CA PRO A 915 -14.69 -6.70 15.93
C PRO A 915 -15.36 -5.81 14.89
N THR A 916 -16.29 -6.39 14.14
CA THR A 916 -17.13 -5.72 13.15
C THR A 916 -18.57 -6.11 13.35
N ILE A 917 -19.49 -5.18 13.09
CA ILE A 917 -20.92 -5.42 13.19
C ILE A 917 -21.50 -5.36 11.78
N SER A 918 -22.11 -6.46 11.35
CA SER A 918 -22.80 -6.55 10.07
C SER A 918 -24.14 -7.22 10.29
N ASN A 919 -25.18 -6.69 9.66
CA ASN A 919 -26.53 -7.18 9.83
C ASN A 919 -26.56 -8.67 9.47
N PRO A 920 -27.02 -9.53 10.40
CA PRO A 920 -26.92 -10.98 10.24
C PRO A 920 -27.80 -11.50 9.10
N SER A 921 -28.63 -10.66 8.47
CA SER A 921 -29.41 -11.00 7.27
C SER A 921 -28.60 -10.95 5.97
N TYR A 922 -27.32 -10.56 6.03
CA TYR A 922 -26.40 -10.60 4.89
C TYR A 922 -25.22 -11.54 5.18
N ILE A 923 -24.72 -12.17 4.12
CA ILE A 923 -23.45 -12.88 4.12
C ILE A 923 -22.44 -11.94 3.49
N ARG A 924 -21.61 -11.33 4.35
CA ARG A 924 -20.52 -10.46 3.92
C ARG A 924 -19.21 -11.24 4.01
N PRO A 925 -18.62 -11.67 2.89
CA PRO A 925 -17.34 -12.35 2.90
C PRO A 925 -16.22 -11.40 3.28
N GLN A 926 -15.10 -11.98 3.71
CA GLN A 926 -13.81 -11.28 3.77
C GLN A 926 -13.03 -11.55 2.50
N THR A 927 -12.15 -10.62 2.15
CA THR A 927 -11.25 -10.71 1.00
C THR A 927 -9.82 -10.36 1.44
N ASN A 928 -8.84 -10.94 0.74
CA ASN A 928 -7.43 -10.58 0.91
C ASN A 928 -7.05 -9.30 0.13
N GLN A 929 -8.02 -8.73 -0.58
CA GLN A 929 -7.81 -7.56 -1.42
C GLN A 929 -8.18 -6.29 -0.65
N ASN A 930 -7.58 -5.16 -1.04
CA ASN A 930 -7.87 -3.86 -0.44
C ASN A 930 -9.31 -3.40 -0.71
N PHE A 931 -10.00 -4.03 -1.67
CA PHE A 931 -11.41 -3.81 -1.94
C PHE A 931 -12.23 -5.12 -1.95
N LEU A 932 -13.46 -5.06 -1.42
CA LEU A 932 -14.48 -6.08 -1.61
C LEU A 932 -15.38 -5.68 -2.78
N ASP A 933 -15.44 -6.50 -3.82
CA ASP A 933 -16.46 -6.37 -4.85
C ASP A 933 -17.84 -6.64 -4.22
N PHE A 934 -18.68 -5.60 -4.22
CA PHE A 934 -20.02 -5.63 -3.65
C PHE A 934 -20.89 -6.77 -4.20
N GLY A 935 -20.67 -7.20 -5.44
CA GLY A 935 -21.40 -8.32 -6.04
C GLY A 935 -21.24 -9.64 -5.30
N TRP A 936 -20.26 -9.77 -4.40
CA TRP A 936 -20.07 -10.97 -3.59
C TRP A 936 -20.74 -10.93 -2.22
N ILE A 937 -21.38 -9.81 -1.86
CA ILE A 937 -22.29 -9.76 -0.71
C ILE A 937 -23.59 -10.48 -1.08
N LYS A 938 -24.02 -11.41 -0.22
CA LYS A 938 -25.24 -12.18 -0.44
C LYS A 938 -26.31 -11.87 0.60
N LEU A 939 -27.56 -12.02 0.22
CA LEU A 939 -28.73 -12.00 1.08
C LEU A 939 -28.85 -13.34 1.82
N GLY A 940 -29.44 -13.31 3.02
CA GLY A 940 -29.95 -14.51 3.67
C GLY A 940 -31.10 -15.15 2.88
N GLU A 941 -31.52 -16.33 3.33
CA GLU A 941 -32.66 -17.07 2.80
C GLU A 941 -33.87 -16.91 3.72
N GLU A 942 -35.08 -16.96 3.15
CA GLU A 942 -36.27 -17.19 3.96
C GLU A 942 -36.18 -18.57 4.60
N LYS A 943 -36.47 -18.64 5.91
CA LYS A 943 -36.62 -19.91 6.60
C LYS A 943 -37.76 -20.68 5.92
N LEU A 944 -37.41 -21.74 5.17
CA LEU A 944 -38.40 -22.69 4.68
C LEU A 944 -39.01 -23.37 5.91
N SER A 945 -40.23 -22.96 6.24
CA SER A 945 -41.03 -23.46 7.37
C SER A 945 -41.42 -24.92 7.22
#